data_AF-A0AAD9LQF2-F1
#
_entry.id   AF-A0AAD9LQF2-F1
#
_cell.length_a   1.000
_cell.length_b   1.000
_cell.length_c   1.000
_cell.angle_alpha   90.00
_cell.angle_beta   90.00
_cell.angle_gamma   90.00
#
_symmetry.space_group_name_H-M   'P 1'
#
loop_
_entity.id
_entity.type
_entity.pdbx_description
1 polymer ?
#
loop_
_entity_poly.entity_id
_entity_poly.type
_entity_poly.pdbx_seq_one_letter_code
_entity_poly.pdbx_strand_id
1 'polypeptide(L)'
;MHPGSRGNIEYIHLLHRVVVFCIALWYVNISLQAFLASVAVLRGFESKDLGITIHESTLIAGYAGKGAISDSPLVQNVLNGSTNLRNDSIYLITEITHSFSECTMVEGYDSTVYGNDFTRFLFHSLQKFAVDDLSYLTELELIAPVVDCTFDLLVSTDESVSQLRLYFLARQKSNINDMVLLSGLISTQDFQVAQQYQSGAALLATIAPISDMRATEVSHSFAIAFNYPYESEPRFTSSELLRTTSDNFWVFRTFPRINTTDSVKEVLTAYRFGSYVDDPVAQSNIETVVWNLPSTPSTELSNWEWHSVSSLRDSWAWTHSIHGIFAVIIIFDLGVLFFVIYQRVHKGRIWVGDSFATISNALLYRGVLIFASNQLNGYWTLTEFCLAVGNELGDRRSIHYRPELVHADLLTFFLNISSVLSYLFRERIDPVLAFAAFEMSFAYRVELVDSSAILREIIVDFAESDYWLGLIQVSPFLAKLSPMKFWTVHGIEADRKVVVMSTVVAMFATMLWLVVYICFRKCFRRVQIKRGRRSSMYNADRNILLTEDELTSFETATGSALSKRYGVISGYDNYLIKGDQHYASIDAVYGNGYLLANNKFLVATEDMLSLLVMKITRVRFTNIYVYSILEGGGVKQTAELVYPSTISWADLANLDVAELG
;
A
#
# COMPACT_ATOMS: atom_id res chain seq x y z
N MET A 1 47.26 20.88 -21.47
CA MET A 1 45.85 20.46 -21.39
C MET A 1 45.42 20.12 -22.83
N HIS A 2 45.17 18.85 -23.14
CA HIS A 2 44.92 18.39 -24.52
C HIS A 2 43.51 18.80 -25.02
N PRO A 3 43.34 19.23 -26.28
CA PRO A 3 42.07 19.68 -26.85
C PRO A 3 40.98 18.60 -26.96
N GLY A 4 41.31 17.31 -26.76
CA GLY A 4 40.34 16.21 -26.75
C GLY A 4 39.53 16.06 -25.46
N SER A 5 39.91 16.70 -24.35
CA SER A 5 39.18 16.54 -23.07
C SER A 5 37.97 17.47 -22.92
N ARG A 6 37.88 18.56 -23.69
CA ARG A 6 36.83 19.58 -23.55
C ARG A 6 35.50 19.12 -24.16
N GLY A 7 35.54 18.50 -25.35
CA GLY A 7 34.36 17.97 -26.02
C GLY A 7 33.67 16.85 -25.23
N ASN A 8 34.43 15.91 -24.67
CA ASN A 8 33.87 14.82 -23.86
C ASN A 8 33.12 15.32 -22.61
N ILE A 9 33.57 16.42 -22.00
CA ILE A 9 32.94 17.01 -20.81
C ILE A 9 31.60 17.67 -21.17
N GLU A 10 31.51 18.33 -22.32
CA GLU A 10 30.25 18.94 -22.81
C GLU A 10 29.19 17.87 -23.15
N TYR A 11 29.59 16.77 -23.78
CA TYR A 11 28.67 15.64 -24.04
C TYR A 11 28.15 14.99 -22.75
N ILE A 12 29.01 14.81 -21.74
CA ILE A 12 28.61 14.25 -20.44
C ILE A 12 27.63 15.19 -19.72
N HIS A 13 27.88 16.51 -19.74
CA HIS A 13 26.97 17.48 -19.14
C HIS A 13 25.61 17.49 -19.86
N LEU A 14 25.60 17.47 -21.20
CA LEU A 14 24.36 17.40 -21.98
C LEU A 14 23.57 16.11 -21.67
N LEU A 15 24.24 14.96 -21.66
CA LEU A 15 23.63 13.67 -21.31
C LEU A 15 23.02 13.72 -19.91
N HIS A 16 23.76 14.26 -18.94
CA HIS A 16 23.27 14.43 -17.58
C HIS A 16 22.00 15.29 -17.53
N ARG A 17 21.94 16.40 -18.27
CA ARG A 17 20.75 17.26 -18.37
C ARG A 17 19.54 16.54 -18.95
N VAL A 18 19.75 15.68 -19.95
CA VAL A 18 18.70 14.82 -20.50
C VAL A 18 18.20 13.82 -19.45
N VAL A 19 19.09 13.22 -18.66
CA VAL A 19 18.70 12.33 -17.55
C VAL A 19 17.86 13.08 -16.51
N VAL A 20 18.26 14.29 -16.12
CA VAL A 20 17.51 15.14 -15.18
C VAL A 20 16.13 15.50 -15.74
N PHE A 21 16.01 15.75 -17.04
CA PHE A 21 14.72 15.93 -17.72
C PHE A 21 13.85 14.68 -17.64
N CYS A 22 14.42 13.49 -17.90
CA CYS A 22 13.71 12.22 -17.75
C CYS A 22 13.25 11.96 -16.30
N ILE A 23 14.07 12.29 -15.29
CA ILE A 23 13.69 12.19 -13.87
C ILE A 23 12.51 13.13 -13.56
N ALA A 24 12.48 14.33 -14.15
CA ALA A 24 11.35 15.24 -13.96
C ALA A 24 10.05 14.70 -14.57
N LEU A 25 10.13 14.04 -15.75
CA LEU A 25 8.99 13.32 -16.33
C LEU A 25 8.56 12.12 -15.46
N TRP A 26 9.52 11.42 -14.87
CA TRP A 26 9.23 10.34 -13.92
C TRP A 26 8.50 10.84 -12.67
N TYR A 27 8.90 11.99 -12.14
CA TYR A 27 8.19 12.64 -11.03
C TYR A 27 6.74 13.00 -11.40
N VAL A 28 6.51 13.53 -12.61
CA VAL A 28 5.16 13.77 -13.14
C VAL A 28 4.36 12.48 -13.21
N ASN A 29 4.97 11.39 -13.70
CA ASN A 29 4.31 10.09 -13.78
C ASN A 29 3.87 9.60 -12.38
N ILE A 30 4.74 9.71 -11.37
CA ILE A 30 4.40 9.35 -9.98
C ILE A 30 3.23 10.19 -9.46
N SER A 31 3.26 11.51 -9.66
CA SER A 31 2.17 12.39 -9.24
C SER A 31 0.84 12.09 -9.96
N LEU A 32 0.87 11.74 -11.24
CA LEU A 32 -0.32 11.32 -11.99
C LEU A 32 -0.85 9.97 -11.51
N GLN A 33 0.03 9.00 -11.22
CA GLN A 33 -0.36 7.71 -10.66
C GLN A 33 -1.04 7.87 -9.30
N ALA A 34 -0.50 8.72 -8.42
CA ALA A 34 -1.12 9.04 -7.15
C ALA A 34 -2.48 9.73 -7.32
N PHE A 35 -2.61 10.66 -8.26
CA PHE A 35 -3.89 11.30 -8.58
C PHE A 35 -4.93 10.28 -9.07
N LEU A 36 -4.54 9.38 -9.98
CA LEU A 36 -5.44 8.35 -10.50
C LEU A 36 -5.84 7.36 -9.40
N ALA A 37 -4.91 6.95 -8.53
CA ALA A 37 -5.19 6.11 -7.38
C ALA A 37 -6.16 6.78 -6.41
N SER A 38 -5.96 8.07 -6.10
CA SER A 38 -6.85 8.89 -5.26
C SER A 38 -8.26 8.92 -5.83
N VAL A 39 -8.42 9.16 -7.14
CA VAL A 39 -9.73 9.16 -7.80
C VAL A 39 -10.39 7.78 -7.77
N ALA A 40 -9.61 6.71 -7.92
CA ALA A 40 -10.15 5.35 -7.94
C ALA A 40 -10.67 4.92 -6.55
N VAL A 41 -9.90 5.21 -5.49
CA VAL A 41 -10.31 4.98 -4.09
C VAL A 41 -11.57 5.79 -3.75
N LEU A 42 -11.62 7.08 -4.12
CA LEU A 42 -12.80 7.94 -3.87
C LEU A 42 -14.09 7.45 -4.52
N ARG A 43 -13.99 6.80 -5.67
CA ARG A 43 -15.16 6.26 -6.39
C ARG A 43 -15.66 4.95 -5.78
N GLY A 44 -14.96 4.40 -4.77
CA GLY A 44 -15.27 3.10 -4.18
C GLY A 44 -15.04 1.95 -5.15
N PHE A 45 -14.21 2.15 -6.19
CA PHE A 45 -13.88 1.11 -7.17
C PHE A 45 -12.73 0.21 -6.73
N GLU A 46 -12.18 0.42 -5.54
CA GLU A 46 -11.04 -0.33 -5.04
C GLU A 46 -11.47 -1.57 -4.27
N SER A 47 -11.84 -2.58 -5.05
CA SER A 47 -11.89 -3.97 -4.62
C SER A 47 -10.81 -4.76 -5.37
N LYS A 48 -9.94 -5.47 -4.65
CA LYS A 48 -8.94 -6.35 -5.26
C LYS A 48 -9.20 -7.79 -4.88
N ASP A 49 -9.29 -8.64 -5.90
CA ASP A 49 -9.24 -10.08 -5.75
C ASP A 49 -7.81 -10.48 -5.34
N LEU A 50 -7.69 -11.08 -4.15
CA LEU A 50 -6.43 -11.58 -3.59
C LEU A 50 -6.17 -13.03 -3.98
N GLY A 51 -7.11 -13.67 -4.68
CA GLY A 51 -7.02 -15.05 -5.13
C GLY A 51 -7.48 -16.06 -4.08
N ILE A 52 -7.01 -17.29 -4.26
CA ILE A 52 -7.38 -18.45 -3.45
C ILE A 52 -6.19 -18.87 -2.58
N THR A 53 -6.43 -18.95 -1.27
CA THR A 53 -5.53 -19.59 -0.30
C THR A 53 -6.08 -20.98 0.02
N ILE A 54 -5.25 -22.01 -0.08
CA ILE A 54 -5.67 -23.40 0.19
C ILE A 54 -5.11 -23.83 1.53
N HIS A 55 -6.02 -24.19 2.44
CA HIS A 55 -5.70 -24.81 3.73
C HIS A 55 -5.91 -26.33 3.61
N GLU A 56 -4.89 -27.12 3.92
CA GLU A 56 -4.82 -28.54 3.56
C GLU A 56 -4.94 -29.49 4.76
N SER A 57 -5.72 -30.56 4.60
CA SER A 57 -5.77 -31.76 5.44
C SER A 57 -5.21 -32.94 4.63
N THR A 58 -4.02 -33.40 4.98
CA THR A 58 -3.25 -34.31 4.10
C THR A 58 -3.54 -35.79 4.33
N LEU A 59 -4.16 -36.19 5.46
CA LEU A 59 -4.32 -37.59 5.83
C LEU A 59 -5.74 -38.13 5.56
N ILE A 60 -6.77 -37.34 5.85
CA ILE A 60 -8.16 -37.81 5.89
C ILE A 60 -8.62 -38.45 4.58
N ALA A 61 -8.24 -37.91 3.42
CA ALA A 61 -8.60 -38.48 2.12
C ALA A 61 -7.97 -39.86 1.91
N GLY A 62 -6.73 -40.07 2.38
CA GLY A 62 -6.07 -41.38 2.38
C GLY A 62 -6.78 -42.37 3.30
N TYR A 63 -7.19 -41.91 4.49
CA TYR A 63 -7.96 -42.71 5.45
C TYR A 63 -9.38 -43.04 4.98
N ALA A 64 -10.02 -42.17 4.20
CA ALA A 64 -11.30 -42.42 3.55
C ALA A 64 -11.18 -43.44 2.39
N GLY A 65 -9.97 -43.64 1.86
CA GLY A 65 -9.69 -44.64 0.84
C GLY A 65 -10.15 -44.24 -0.57
N LYS A 66 -10.39 -45.23 -1.43
CA LYS A 66 -10.72 -45.03 -2.86
C LYS A 66 -12.11 -45.52 -3.26
N GLY A 67 -12.93 -45.95 -2.30
CA GLY A 67 -14.23 -46.57 -2.54
C GLY A 67 -15.25 -46.18 -1.49
N ALA A 68 -16.14 -47.11 -1.15
CA ALA A 68 -17.12 -46.92 -0.09
C ALA A 68 -16.44 -46.67 1.26
N ILE A 69 -16.99 -45.76 2.07
CA ILE A 69 -16.45 -45.43 3.39
C ILE A 69 -16.46 -46.65 4.33
N SER A 70 -17.41 -47.59 4.16
CA SER A 70 -17.41 -48.87 4.89
C SER A 70 -16.14 -49.68 4.72
N ASP A 71 -15.50 -49.61 3.55
CA ASP A 71 -14.30 -50.37 3.18
C ASP A 71 -13.01 -49.56 3.35
N SER A 72 -13.13 -48.33 3.85
CA SER A 72 -12.02 -47.41 4.03
C SER A 72 -11.01 -47.89 5.09
N PRO A 73 -9.72 -47.48 4.98
CA PRO A 73 -8.74 -47.68 6.05
C PRO A 73 -9.19 -47.14 7.42
N LEU A 74 -9.96 -46.05 7.44
CA LEU A 74 -10.54 -45.49 8.67
C LEU A 74 -11.46 -46.49 9.38
N VAL A 75 -12.26 -47.27 8.65
CA VAL A 75 -13.15 -48.26 9.26
C VAL A 75 -12.42 -49.59 9.47
N GLN A 76 -11.71 -50.07 8.46
CA GLN A 76 -11.12 -51.40 8.48
C GLN A 76 -9.86 -51.48 9.35
N ASN A 77 -8.98 -50.48 9.29
CA ASN A 77 -7.69 -50.52 9.98
C ASN A 77 -7.73 -49.77 11.33
N VAL A 78 -8.34 -48.59 11.40
CA VAL A 78 -8.40 -47.80 12.65
C VAL A 78 -9.44 -48.37 13.62
N LEU A 79 -10.62 -48.75 13.12
CA LEU A 79 -11.69 -49.31 13.95
C LEU A 79 -11.73 -50.84 13.97
N ASN A 80 -10.80 -51.53 13.29
CA ASN A 80 -10.79 -52.99 13.14
C ASN A 80 -12.12 -53.55 12.60
N GLY A 81 -12.77 -52.83 11.68
CA GLY A 81 -14.07 -53.19 11.11
C GLY A 81 -15.27 -52.99 12.05
N SER A 82 -15.08 -52.44 13.24
CA SER A 82 -16.16 -52.15 14.18
C SER A 82 -16.93 -50.90 13.79
N THR A 83 -18.26 -51.01 13.73
CA THR A 83 -19.18 -49.86 13.55
C THR A 83 -19.88 -49.47 14.85
N ASN A 84 -19.45 -50.01 16.00
CA ASN A 84 -20.03 -49.69 17.30
C ASN A 84 -19.81 -48.21 17.64
N LEU A 85 -20.83 -47.59 18.25
CA LEU A 85 -20.74 -46.22 18.74
C LEU A 85 -19.63 -46.11 19.78
N ARG A 86 -18.85 -45.03 19.68
CA ARG A 86 -17.72 -44.77 20.57
C ARG A 86 -18.01 -43.54 21.42
N ASN A 87 -17.24 -43.39 22.49
CA ASN A 87 -17.26 -42.22 23.37
C ASN A 87 -16.02 -41.34 23.22
N ASP A 88 -15.04 -41.76 22.42
CA ASP A 88 -13.84 -41.01 22.08
C ASP A 88 -13.91 -40.44 20.65
N SER A 89 -12.88 -39.67 20.28
CA SER A 89 -12.67 -39.11 18.95
C SER A 89 -11.40 -39.71 18.34
N ILE A 90 -11.28 -39.67 17.01
CA ILE A 90 -10.14 -40.22 16.28
C ILE A 90 -9.27 -39.06 15.79
N TYR A 91 -8.00 -39.07 16.14
CA TYR A 91 -7.02 -38.07 15.72
C TYR A 91 -6.00 -38.71 14.78
N LEU A 92 -5.95 -38.28 13.53
CA LEU A 92 -5.06 -38.83 12.50
C LEU A 92 -3.69 -38.16 12.62
N ILE A 93 -2.65 -38.91 12.99
CA ILE A 93 -1.31 -38.36 13.28
C ILE A 93 -0.38 -38.50 12.07
N THR A 94 -0.38 -39.68 11.45
CA THR A 94 0.36 -39.99 10.21
C THR A 94 -0.49 -40.88 9.33
N GLU A 95 0.00 -41.32 8.16
CA GLU A 95 -0.74 -42.24 7.27
C GLU A 95 -1.11 -43.59 7.91
N ILE A 96 -0.45 -43.97 9.01
CA ILE A 96 -0.65 -45.27 9.68
C ILE A 96 -0.90 -45.16 11.18
N THR A 97 -0.59 -44.02 11.80
CA THR A 97 -0.69 -43.81 13.25
C THR A 97 -1.86 -42.88 13.57
N HIS A 98 -2.64 -43.26 14.57
CA HIS A 98 -3.76 -42.47 15.09
C HIS A 98 -3.74 -42.42 16.62
N SER A 99 -4.46 -41.47 17.19
CA SER A 99 -4.66 -41.29 18.62
C SER A 99 -6.16 -41.19 18.92
N PHE A 100 -6.55 -41.48 20.16
CA PHE A 100 -7.92 -41.35 20.65
C PHE A 100 -8.10 -40.22 21.67
N SER A 101 -7.02 -39.50 21.99
CA SER A 101 -7.03 -38.43 23.01
C SER A 101 -6.86 -37.05 22.40
N GLU A 102 -5.83 -36.86 21.58
CA GLU A 102 -5.44 -35.55 21.03
C GLU A 102 -4.43 -35.66 19.87
N CYS A 103 -4.21 -34.52 19.21
CA CYS A 103 -3.16 -34.32 18.21
C CYS A 103 -1.82 -33.96 18.87
N THR A 104 -1.08 -34.98 19.32
CA THR A 104 0.15 -34.84 20.13
C THR A 104 1.33 -34.15 19.43
N MET A 105 1.32 -34.08 18.09
CA MET A 105 2.42 -33.50 17.31
C MET A 105 2.20 -32.02 16.96
N VAL A 106 1.08 -31.43 17.40
CA VAL A 106 0.71 -30.08 16.98
C VAL A 106 0.89 -29.10 18.14
N GLU A 107 1.85 -28.19 17.99
CA GLU A 107 2.27 -27.25 19.03
C GLU A 107 1.23 -26.17 19.28
N GLY A 108 0.60 -26.16 20.47
CA GLY A 108 -0.48 -25.21 20.82
C GLY A 108 -1.90 -25.81 20.69
N TYR A 109 -2.01 -27.13 20.53
CA TYR A 109 -3.28 -27.83 20.31
C TYR A 109 -4.36 -27.48 21.34
N ASP A 110 -5.49 -26.96 20.84
CA ASP A 110 -6.65 -26.63 21.66
C ASP A 110 -7.58 -27.84 21.83
N SER A 111 -7.35 -28.59 22.91
CA SER A 111 -8.19 -29.72 23.30
C SER A 111 -9.61 -29.35 23.74
N THR A 112 -9.90 -28.06 23.93
CA THR A 112 -11.26 -27.61 24.28
C THR A 112 -12.15 -27.50 23.05
N VAL A 113 -11.60 -27.05 21.91
CA VAL A 113 -12.37 -26.88 20.66
C VAL A 113 -12.27 -28.13 19.77
N TYR A 114 -11.10 -28.72 19.60
CA TYR A 114 -10.96 -29.97 18.84
C TYR A 114 -11.21 -31.22 19.69
N GLY A 115 -11.56 -31.04 20.97
CA GLY A 115 -11.87 -32.12 21.89
C GLY A 115 -13.16 -32.88 21.59
N ASN A 116 -13.23 -34.10 22.12
CA ASN A 116 -14.36 -35.00 21.94
C ASN A 116 -15.70 -34.40 22.42
N ASP A 117 -15.70 -33.69 23.54
CA ASP A 117 -16.94 -33.15 24.13
C ASP A 117 -17.56 -32.08 23.23
N PHE A 118 -16.74 -31.12 22.76
CA PHE A 118 -17.22 -30.02 21.94
C PHE A 118 -17.57 -30.46 20.51
N THR A 119 -16.76 -31.32 19.88
CA THR A 119 -17.04 -31.84 18.53
C THR A 119 -18.33 -32.66 18.49
N ARG A 120 -18.58 -33.50 19.51
CA ARG A 120 -19.86 -34.21 19.67
C ARG A 120 -21.02 -33.25 19.94
N PHE A 121 -20.81 -32.24 20.77
CA PHE A 121 -21.81 -31.21 21.03
C PHE A 121 -22.24 -30.47 19.75
N LEU A 122 -21.30 -30.13 18.86
CA LEU A 122 -21.61 -29.55 17.55
C LEU A 122 -22.46 -30.49 16.69
N PHE A 123 -22.05 -31.77 16.57
CA PHE A 123 -22.82 -32.76 15.82
C PHE A 123 -24.23 -32.95 16.38
N HIS A 124 -24.36 -33.08 17.70
CA HIS A 124 -25.67 -33.21 18.34
C HIS A 124 -26.54 -31.98 18.16
N SER A 125 -25.97 -30.78 18.19
CA SER A 125 -26.70 -29.54 17.93
C SER A 125 -27.19 -29.46 16.48
N LEU A 126 -26.35 -29.85 15.52
CA LEU A 126 -26.73 -29.98 14.10
C LEU A 126 -27.89 -30.98 13.93
N GLN A 127 -27.77 -32.17 14.51
CA GLN A 127 -28.80 -33.21 14.45
C GLN A 127 -30.11 -32.79 15.12
N LYS A 128 -30.04 -32.13 16.28
CA LYS A 128 -31.22 -31.67 17.04
C LYS A 128 -32.04 -30.64 16.28
N PHE A 129 -31.38 -29.83 15.45
CA PHE A 129 -32.02 -28.75 14.70
C PHE A 129 -32.04 -29.00 13.19
N ALA A 130 -31.75 -30.23 12.77
CA ALA A 130 -31.80 -30.66 11.40
C ALA A 130 -33.25 -30.62 10.87
N VAL A 131 -33.46 -29.80 9.84
CA VAL A 131 -34.71 -29.68 9.08
C VAL A 131 -34.36 -29.52 7.60
N ASP A 132 -35.35 -29.72 6.73
CA ASP A 132 -35.21 -29.56 5.28
C ASP A 132 -34.00 -30.33 4.72
N ASP A 133 -33.06 -29.66 4.06
CA ASP A 133 -31.86 -30.27 3.46
C ASP A 133 -30.93 -30.95 4.47
N LEU A 134 -31.05 -30.62 5.77
CA LEU A 134 -30.28 -31.27 6.83
C LEU A 134 -31.01 -32.45 7.47
N SER A 135 -32.26 -32.72 7.09
CA SER A 135 -33.11 -33.76 7.72
C SER A 135 -32.47 -35.15 7.71
N TYR A 136 -31.63 -35.46 6.72
CA TYR A 136 -30.90 -36.73 6.68
C TYR A 136 -30.01 -36.96 7.91
N LEU A 137 -29.55 -35.89 8.58
CA LEU A 137 -28.75 -35.99 9.80
C LEU A 137 -29.52 -36.64 10.96
N THR A 138 -30.86 -36.58 10.98
CA THR A 138 -31.66 -37.23 12.03
C THR A 138 -31.63 -38.74 11.94
N GLU A 139 -31.33 -39.29 10.76
CA GLU A 139 -31.25 -40.73 10.51
C GLU A 139 -29.85 -41.32 10.76
N LEU A 140 -28.88 -40.47 11.10
CA LEU A 140 -27.50 -40.88 11.36
C LEU A 140 -27.22 -41.13 12.85
N GLU A 141 -26.34 -42.09 13.13
CA GLU A 141 -25.69 -42.28 14.42
C GLU A 141 -24.20 -41.94 14.30
N LEU A 142 -23.70 -41.04 15.15
CA LEU A 142 -22.28 -40.69 15.20
C LEU A 142 -21.47 -41.82 15.82
N ILE A 143 -20.57 -42.42 15.04
CA ILE A 143 -19.61 -43.40 15.55
C ILE A 143 -18.52 -42.67 16.33
N ALA A 144 -17.81 -41.77 15.65
CA ALA A 144 -16.78 -40.92 16.25
C ALA A 144 -16.55 -39.64 15.41
N PRO A 145 -16.27 -38.50 16.06
CA PRO A 145 -15.58 -37.40 15.40
C PRO A 145 -14.18 -37.83 14.97
N VAL A 146 -13.72 -37.28 13.87
CA VAL A 146 -12.39 -37.50 13.28
C VAL A 146 -11.76 -36.15 13.01
N VAL A 147 -10.52 -36.00 13.46
CA VAL A 147 -9.70 -34.79 13.32
C VAL A 147 -8.44 -35.17 12.57
N ASP A 148 -8.15 -34.46 11.48
CA ASP A 148 -6.89 -34.60 10.77
C ASP A 148 -5.84 -33.70 11.42
N CYS A 149 -4.85 -34.29 12.08
CA CYS A 149 -3.85 -33.51 12.81
C CYS A 149 -2.84 -32.80 11.89
N THR A 150 -2.90 -33.01 10.58
CA THR A 150 -2.07 -32.27 9.62
C THR A 150 -2.75 -31.02 9.08
N PHE A 151 -3.99 -30.72 9.52
CA PHE A 151 -4.67 -29.50 9.12
C PHE A 151 -3.90 -28.27 9.60
N ASP A 152 -3.58 -27.38 8.67
CA ASP A 152 -2.71 -26.23 8.90
C ASP A 152 -3.31 -25.16 9.83
N LEU A 153 -4.64 -25.04 9.90
CA LEU A 153 -5.33 -24.18 10.87
C LEU A 153 -5.79 -24.93 12.14
N LEU A 154 -5.35 -26.17 12.36
CA LEU A 154 -5.67 -26.91 13.58
C LEU A 154 -5.11 -26.19 14.81
N VAL A 155 -3.92 -25.62 14.63
CA VAL A 155 -3.13 -24.99 15.68
C VAL A 155 -2.24 -23.92 15.09
N SER A 156 -2.84 -22.76 14.82
CA SER A 156 -2.00 -21.58 14.75
C SER A 156 -1.53 -21.26 16.17
N THR A 157 -0.24 -20.98 16.33
CA THR A 157 0.37 -20.27 17.47
C THR A 157 -0.38 -18.97 17.84
N ASP A 158 -1.28 -18.55 16.97
CA ASP A 158 -2.28 -17.53 17.15
C ASP A 158 -3.54 -18.10 17.83
N GLU A 159 -3.67 -17.80 19.12
CA GLU A 159 -4.63 -18.23 20.14
C GLU A 159 -6.16 -18.15 19.84
N SER A 160 -6.65 -18.14 18.60
CA SER A 160 -8.09 -17.99 18.31
C SER A 160 -8.67 -18.96 17.30
N VAL A 161 -9.28 -20.04 17.80
CA VAL A 161 -10.07 -20.97 16.99
C VAL A 161 -11.41 -20.32 16.62
N SER A 162 -11.43 -19.64 15.47
CA SER A 162 -12.64 -19.08 14.84
C SER A 162 -13.11 -19.92 13.65
N GLN A 163 -12.29 -20.88 13.20
CA GLN A 163 -12.56 -21.85 12.14
C GLN A 163 -12.22 -23.26 12.61
N LEU A 164 -13.00 -24.23 12.14
CA LEU A 164 -12.95 -25.63 12.52
C LEU A 164 -13.15 -26.50 11.30
N ARG A 165 -12.19 -27.40 11.06
CA ARG A 165 -12.31 -28.46 10.06
C ARG A 165 -12.37 -29.79 10.77
N LEU A 166 -13.51 -30.45 10.67
CA LEU A 166 -13.82 -31.67 11.41
C LEU A 166 -14.51 -32.65 10.46
N TYR A 167 -14.38 -33.94 10.75
CA TYR A 167 -15.08 -34.97 10.01
C TYR A 167 -15.91 -35.82 10.98
N PHE A 168 -17.15 -36.14 10.65
CA PHE A 168 -17.99 -36.99 11.47
C PHE A 168 -18.18 -38.34 10.79
N LEU A 169 -17.60 -39.39 11.35
CA LEU A 169 -17.86 -40.75 10.89
C LEU A 169 -19.19 -41.22 11.49
N ALA A 170 -20.17 -41.44 10.64
CA ALA A 170 -21.51 -41.83 11.03
C ALA A 170 -22.01 -43.05 10.25
N ARG A 171 -23.09 -43.66 10.74
CA ARG A 171 -23.81 -44.74 10.06
C ARG A 171 -25.31 -44.47 10.06
N GLN A 172 -26.03 -45.09 9.13
CA GLN A 172 -27.50 -45.06 9.14
C GLN A 172 -28.07 -45.85 10.32
N LYS A 173 -29.13 -45.32 10.97
CA LYS A 173 -29.90 -46.03 12.00
C LYS A 173 -30.57 -47.29 11.46
N SER A 174 -31.02 -47.22 10.20
CA SER A 174 -31.72 -48.31 9.53
C SER A 174 -30.79 -49.43 9.06
N ASN A 175 -29.54 -49.10 8.71
CA ASN A 175 -28.54 -50.05 8.23
C ASN A 175 -27.14 -49.68 8.74
N ILE A 176 -26.63 -50.45 9.70
CA ILE A 176 -25.34 -50.20 10.36
C ILE A 176 -24.11 -50.36 9.45
N ASN A 177 -24.29 -50.93 8.25
CA ASN A 177 -23.22 -51.06 7.25
C ASN A 177 -23.13 -49.85 6.33
N ASP A 178 -24.18 -49.01 6.27
CA ASP A 178 -24.20 -47.82 5.44
C ASP A 178 -23.52 -46.67 6.19
N MET A 179 -22.23 -46.54 5.94
CA MET A 179 -21.34 -45.58 6.58
C MET A 179 -21.22 -44.32 5.73
N VAL A 180 -21.20 -43.16 6.40
CA VAL A 180 -21.02 -41.84 5.78
C VAL A 180 -19.96 -41.09 6.56
N LEU A 181 -19.02 -40.48 5.84
CA LEU A 181 -18.10 -39.50 6.39
C LEU A 181 -18.66 -38.11 6.06
N LEU A 182 -19.02 -37.35 7.09
CA LEU A 182 -19.49 -35.97 6.92
C LEU A 182 -18.28 -35.04 7.02
N SER A 183 -17.93 -34.36 5.93
CA SER A 183 -17.01 -33.22 5.97
C SER A 183 -17.73 -32.03 6.62
N GLY A 184 -17.12 -31.42 7.63
CA GLY A 184 -17.65 -30.27 8.36
C GLY A 184 -16.67 -29.11 8.33
N LEU A 185 -17.02 -28.06 7.58
CA LEU A 185 -16.33 -26.78 7.60
C LEU A 185 -17.16 -25.79 8.41
N ILE A 186 -16.66 -25.44 9.59
CA ILE A 186 -17.40 -24.66 10.57
C ILE A 186 -16.61 -23.38 10.86
N SER A 187 -17.23 -22.21 10.77
CA SER A 187 -16.56 -20.94 11.01
C SER A 187 -17.50 -19.94 11.65
N THR A 188 -17.00 -19.17 12.61
CA THR A 188 -17.68 -17.97 13.10
C THR A 188 -17.50 -16.85 12.08
N GLN A 189 -18.59 -16.18 11.73
CA GLN A 189 -18.66 -15.20 10.65
C GLN A 189 -19.52 -14.01 11.05
N ASP A 190 -19.27 -12.88 10.40
CA ASP A 190 -20.21 -11.78 10.38
C ASP A 190 -21.46 -12.19 9.62
N PHE A 191 -22.64 -11.85 10.15
CA PHE A 191 -23.89 -11.93 9.42
C PHE A 191 -24.58 -10.57 9.34
N GLN A 192 -25.35 -10.36 8.27
CA GLN A 192 -26.21 -9.18 8.10
C GLN A 192 -27.56 -9.57 7.48
N VAL A 193 -28.64 -9.02 8.03
CA VAL A 193 -30.01 -9.15 7.52
C VAL A 193 -30.52 -7.75 7.20
N ALA A 194 -30.36 -7.35 5.94
CA ALA A 194 -30.64 -5.99 5.49
C ALA A 194 -32.09 -5.55 5.75
N GLN A 195 -33.07 -6.44 5.54
CA GLN A 195 -34.48 -6.09 5.74
C GLN A 195 -34.84 -5.81 7.22
N GLN A 196 -34.00 -6.25 8.15
CA GLN A 196 -34.24 -6.14 9.60
C GLN A 196 -33.23 -5.24 10.31
N TYR A 197 -32.27 -4.66 9.59
CA TYR A 197 -31.15 -3.91 10.16
C TYR A 197 -30.44 -4.67 11.29
N GLN A 198 -30.32 -5.99 11.13
CA GLN A 198 -29.69 -6.88 12.12
C GLN A 198 -28.32 -7.32 11.62
N SER A 199 -27.32 -7.28 12.49
CA SER A 199 -25.98 -7.80 12.24
C SER A 199 -25.35 -8.36 13.52
N GLY A 200 -24.34 -9.21 13.37
CA GLY A 200 -23.59 -9.75 14.50
C GLY A 200 -22.77 -10.98 14.12
N ALA A 201 -22.38 -11.76 15.13
CA ALA A 201 -21.70 -13.04 14.93
C ALA A 201 -22.70 -14.16 14.62
N ALA A 202 -22.31 -15.09 13.75
CA ALA A 202 -23.01 -16.34 13.55
C ALA A 202 -22.01 -17.49 13.33
N LEU A 203 -22.41 -18.70 13.70
CA LEU A 203 -21.69 -19.90 13.31
C LEU A 203 -22.26 -20.44 12.00
N LEU A 204 -21.45 -20.45 10.95
CA LEU A 204 -21.76 -21.11 9.70
C LEU A 204 -21.18 -22.53 9.70
N ALA A 205 -22.00 -23.53 9.38
CA ALA A 205 -21.58 -24.89 9.13
C ALA A 205 -21.88 -25.26 7.67
N THR A 206 -20.85 -25.62 6.92
CA THR A 206 -20.94 -26.27 5.62
C THR A 206 -20.68 -27.76 5.82
N ILE A 207 -21.64 -28.59 5.42
CA ILE A 207 -21.62 -30.03 5.65
C ILE A 207 -21.73 -30.75 4.32
N ALA A 208 -20.82 -31.67 4.05
CA ALA A 208 -20.83 -32.51 2.86
C ALA A 208 -20.82 -34.00 3.23
N PRO A 209 -21.92 -34.75 2.98
CA PRO A 209 -21.95 -36.18 3.20
C PRO A 209 -21.24 -36.94 2.07
N ILE A 210 -20.28 -37.79 2.46
CA ILE A 210 -19.52 -38.62 1.54
C ILE A 210 -19.70 -40.09 1.95
N SER A 211 -20.34 -40.87 1.09
CA SER A 211 -20.49 -42.33 1.27
C SER A 211 -19.52 -43.14 0.41
N ASP A 212 -19.05 -42.57 -0.70
CA ASP A 212 -18.13 -43.21 -1.65
C ASP A 212 -17.16 -42.19 -2.25
N MET A 213 -15.86 -42.48 -2.15
CA MET A 213 -14.78 -41.64 -2.68
C MET A 213 -14.70 -41.64 -4.22
N ARG A 214 -15.47 -42.49 -4.90
CA ARG A 214 -15.57 -42.54 -6.38
C ARG A 214 -16.63 -41.59 -6.93
N ALA A 215 -17.40 -40.92 -6.07
CA ALA A 215 -18.38 -39.94 -6.52
C ALA A 215 -17.71 -38.79 -7.29
N THR A 216 -18.39 -38.30 -8.32
CA THR A 216 -17.90 -37.19 -9.16
C THR A 216 -18.43 -35.83 -8.70
N GLU A 217 -19.46 -35.83 -7.85
CA GLU A 217 -20.12 -34.65 -7.33
C GLU A 217 -20.32 -34.82 -5.82
N VAL A 218 -20.22 -33.72 -5.09
CA VAL A 218 -20.45 -33.62 -3.65
C VAL A 218 -21.54 -32.58 -3.42
N SER A 219 -22.56 -32.94 -2.64
CA SER A 219 -23.61 -32.01 -2.22
C SER A 219 -23.22 -31.31 -0.92
N HIS A 220 -23.37 -29.98 -0.88
CA HIS A 220 -23.12 -29.18 0.33
C HIS A 220 -24.45 -28.71 0.94
N SER A 221 -24.63 -28.98 2.22
CA SER A 221 -25.74 -28.45 3.02
C SER A 221 -25.22 -27.38 3.97
N PHE A 222 -26.01 -26.34 4.22
CA PHE A 222 -25.60 -25.21 5.06
C PHE A 222 -26.50 -25.03 6.26
N ALA A 223 -25.90 -24.71 7.39
CA ALA A 223 -26.61 -24.39 8.62
C ALA A 223 -26.01 -23.13 9.25
N ILE A 224 -26.87 -22.21 9.70
CA ILE A 224 -26.45 -20.98 10.38
C ILE A 224 -27.01 -20.97 11.80
N ALA A 225 -26.15 -20.74 12.80
CA ALA A 225 -26.55 -20.44 14.17
C ALA A 225 -26.21 -18.99 14.52
N PHE A 226 -27.23 -18.13 14.52
CA PHE A 226 -27.09 -16.71 14.86
C PHE A 226 -26.66 -16.50 16.32
N ASN A 227 -25.92 -15.42 16.57
CA ASN A 227 -25.39 -14.99 17.87
C ASN A 227 -24.36 -15.93 18.51
N TYR A 228 -24.09 -17.10 17.94
CA TYR A 228 -22.97 -17.93 18.37
C TYR A 228 -21.64 -17.27 17.94
N PRO A 229 -20.58 -17.23 18.78
CA PRO A 229 -20.32 -18.03 19.99
C PRO A 229 -20.84 -17.45 21.32
N TYR A 230 -21.74 -16.46 21.31
CA TYR A 230 -22.25 -15.80 22.53
C TYR A 230 -23.54 -16.41 23.07
N GLU A 231 -23.86 -17.64 22.68
CA GLU A 231 -25.00 -18.43 23.13
C GLU A 231 -24.51 -19.80 23.60
N SER A 232 -25.18 -20.39 24.60
CA SER A 232 -24.77 -21.68 25.17
C SER A 232 -25.00 -22.88 24.26
N GLU A 233 -25.89 -22.77 23.27
CA GLU A 233 -26.18 -23.81 22.29
C GLU A 233 -26.28 -23.20 20.89
N PRO A 234 -25.53 -23.70 19.89
CA PRO A 234 -25.66 -23.24 18.53
C PRO A 234 -26.99 -23.72 17.95
N ARG A 235 -27.96 -22.80 17.91
CA ARG A 235 -29.29 -23.04 17.36
C ARG A 235 -29.26 -22.95 15.84
N PHE A 236 -28.81 -24.02 15.21
CA PHE A 236 -28.74 -24.09 13.76
C PHE A 236 -30.11 -23.94 13.10
N THR A 237 -30.08 -23.32 11.93
CA THR A 237 -31.19 -23.07 11.03
C THR A 237 -30.75 -23.44 9.61
N SER A 238 -31.54 -24.28 8.92
CA SER A 238 -31.23 -24.72 7.57
C SER A 238 -31.17 -23.54 6.61
N SER A 239 -30.18 -23.53 5.71
CA SER A 239 -29.95 -22.43 4.78
C SER A 239 -29.57 -22.95 3.40
N GLU A 240 -30.10 -22.30 2.36
CA GLU A 240 -29.78 -22.55 0.96
C GLU A 240 -28.86 -21.43 0.46
N LEU A 241 -27.70 -21.78 -0.12
CA LEU A 241 -26.80 -20.81 -0.74
C LEU A 241 -27.39 -20.34 -2.08
N LEU A 242 -27.71 -19.05 -2.19
CA LEU A 242 -28.28 -18.48 -3.41
C LEU A 242 -27.21 -18.01 -4.39
N ARG A 243 -26.24 -17.21 -3.89
CA ARG A 243 -25.19 -16.58 -4.70
C ARG A 243 -24.10 -15.95 -3.83
N THR A 244 -22.98 -15.59 -4.48
CA THR A 244 -21.97 -14.69 -3.93
C THR A 244 -22.20 -13.26 -4.45
N THR A 245 -21.99 -12.24 -3.61
CA THR A 245 -22.08 -10.81 -4.00
C THR A 245 -20.78 -10.34 -4.66
N SER A 246 -20.79 -9.12 -5.24
CA SER A 246 -19.57 -8.47 -5.76
C SER A 246 -18.51 -8.24 -4.67
N ASP A 247 -18.97 -8.03 -3.44
CA ASP A 247 -18.12 -7.72 -2.28
C ASP A 247 -17.72 -9.00 -1.54
N ASN A 248 -17.84 -10.16 -2.20
CA ASN A 248 -17.44 -11.48 -1.71
C ASN A 248 -18.20 -11.97 -0.47
N PHE A 249 -19.48 -11.63 -0.33
CA PHE A 249 -20.37 -12.22 0.69
C PHE A 249 -21.16 -13.38 0.11
N TRP A 250 -21.39 -14.41 0.92
CA TRP A 250 -22.41 -15.40 0.62
C TRP A 250 -23.80 -14.91 0.99
N VAL A 251 -24.75 -15.12 0.09
CA VAL A 251 -26.17 -14.81 0.30
C VAL A 251 -26.89 -16.13 0.51
N PHE A 252 -27.40 -16.31 1.73
CA PHE A 252 -28.20 -17.46 2.12
C PHE A 252 -29.67 -17.11 2.19
N ARG A 253 -30.52 -18.06 1.79
CA ARG A 253 -31.94 -18.08 2.17
C ARG A 253 -32.07 -18.99 3.39
N THR A 254 -32.45 -18.43 4.53
CA THR A 254 -32.55 -19.16 5.80
C THR A 254 -34.00 -19.51 6.12
N PHE A 255 -34.26 -20.78 6.41
CA PHE A 255 -35.59 -21.32 6.64
C PHE A 255 -35.92 -21.40 8.14
N PRO A 256 -36.95 -20.69 8.61
CA PRO A 256 -37.31 -20.69 10.02
C PRO A 256 -37.81 -22.07 10.45
N ARG A 257 -37.72 -22.37 11.74
CA ARG A 257 -38.17 -23.68 12.25
C ARG A 257 -39.67 -23.86 12.10
N ILE A 258 -40.06 -25.12 11.92
CA ILE A 258 -41.45 -25.56 11.95
C ILE A 258 -42.08 -25.08 13.26
N ASN A 259 -43.21 -24.36 13.17
CA ASN A 259 -43.96 -23.73 14.27
C ASN A 259 -43.41 -22.39 14.82
N THR A 260 -42.53 -21.71 14.09
CA THR A 260 -42.17 -20.31 14.41
C THR A 260 -42.95 -19.33 13.53
N THR A 261 -43.18 -18.11 14.03
CA THR A 261 -43.80 -17.02 13.26
C THR A 261 -42.77 -16.25 12.41
N ASP A 262 -41.51 -16.66 12.45
CA ASP A 262 -40.45 -16.02 11.68
C ASP A 262 -40.64 -16.27 10.20
N SER A 263 -40.36 -15.24 9.39
CA SER A 263 -40.35 -15.36 7.93
C SER A 263 -39.02 -15.93 7.45
N VAL A 264 -39.01 -16.49 6.24
CA VAL A 264 -37.78 -16.79 5.49
C VAL A 264 -37.02 -15.46 5.29
N LYS A 265 -35.72 -15.47 5.59
CA LYS A 265 -34.86 -14.28 5.50
C LYS A 265 -33.71 -14.52 4.54
N GLU A 266 -33.27 -13.45 3.91
CA GLU A 266 -32.00 -13.45 3.19
C GLU A 266 -30.90 -12.92 4.14
N VAL A 267 -29.84 -13.70 4.27
CA VAL A 267 -28.74 -13.45 5.20
C VAL A 267 -27.45 -13.38 4.40
N LEU A 268 -26.71 -12.30 4.59
CA LEU A 268 -25.35 -12.15 4.09
C LEU A 268 -24.40 -12.69 5.15
N THR A 269 -23.47 -13.57 4.80
CA THR A 269 -22.39 -13.99 5.71
C THR A 269 -21.03 -13.98 5.01
N ALA A 270 -19.99 -13.68 5.78
CA ALA A 270 -18.60 -13.84 5.36
C ALA A 270 -17.68 -13.84 6.58
N TYR A 271 -16.51 -14.44 6.44
CA TYR A 271 -15.42 -14.22 7.38
C TYR A 271 -14.74 -12.90 7.02
N ARG A 272 -14.72 -11.93 7.94
CA ARG A 272 -14.20 -10.58 7.68
C ARG A 272 -13.15 -10.20 8.70
N PHE A 273 -12.14 -9.49 8.24
CA PHE A 273 -11.09 -8.94 9.09
C PHE A 273 -10.48 -7.71 8.42
N GLY A 274 -9.68 -6.99 9.18
CA GLY A 274 -9.10 -5.73 8.79
C GLY A 274 -9.66 -4.58 9.62
N SER A 275 -9.22 -3.38 9.28
CA SER A 275 -9.17 -2.29 10.24
C SER A 275 -9.79 -1.03 9.64
N TYR A 276 -10.38 -0.18 10.48
CA TYR A 276 -10.92 1.11 10.06
C TYR A 276 -10.53 2.23 11.02
N VAL A 277 -10.60 3.47 10.53
CA VAL A 277 -10.48 4.67 11.35
C VAL A 277 -11.81 5.38 11.36
N ASP A 278 -12.29 5.71 12.56
CA ASP A 278 -13.59 6.32 12.86
C ASP A 278 -14.83 5.50 12.44
N ASP A 279 -14.99 5.19 11.14
CA ASP A 279 -16.15 4.49 10.59
C ASP A 279 -15.75 3.49 9.48
N PRO A 280 -16.19 2.21 9.54
CA PRO A 280 -15.92 1.19 8.52
C PRO A 280 -16.49 1.49 7.12
N VAL A 281 -17.37 2.47 6.97
CA VAL A 281 -17.83 2.92 5.64
C VAL A 281 -17.07 4.15 5.12
N ALA A 282 -16.30 4.84 5.97
CA ALA A 282 -15.60 6.07 5.61
C ALA A 282 -14.12 5.84 5.27
N GLN A 283 -13.37 5.19 6.17
CA GLN A 283 -11.94 4.91 6.02
C GLN A 283 -11.62 3.51 6.55
N SER A 284 -11.44 2.54 5.66
CA SER A 284 -11.29 1.14 6.04
C SER A 284 -10.51 0.34 5.00
N ASN A 285 -9.82 -0.70 5.48
CA ASN A 285 -9.25 -1.74 4.64
C ASN A 285 -9.74 -3.08 5.18
N ILE A 286 -10.72 -3.66 4.48
CA ILE A 286 -11.43 -4.84 4.96
C ILE A 286 -11.26 -5.96 3.95
N GLU A 287 -10.76 -7.09 4.42
CA GLU A 287 -10.74 -8.32 3.67
C GLU A 287 -11.97 -9.16 4.02
N THR A 288 -12.62 -9.65 2.97
CA THR A 288 -13.82 -10.48 3.05
C THR A 288 -13.50 -11.82 2.41
N VAL A 289 -13.73 -12.89 3.16
CA VAL A 289 -13.40 -14.27 2.79
C VAL A 289 -14.65 -15.14 2.81
N VAL A 290 -14.80 -15.89 1.73
CA VAL A 290 -15.68 -17.06 1.60
C VAL A 290 -14.84 -18.21 1.08
N TRP A 291 -15.34 -19.43 1.08
CA TRP A 291 -14.60 -20.56 0.50
C TRP A 291 -15.27 -21.10 -0.76
N ASN A 292 -14.48 -21.71 -1.64
CA ASN A 292 -15.03 -22.48 -2.74
C ASN A 292 -15.60 -23.80 -2.21
N LEU A 293 -16.52 -24.38 -2.98
CA LEU A 293 -17.15 -25.67 -2.67
C LEU A 293 -16.60 -26.72 -3.65
N PRO A 294 -15.67 -27.59 -3.21
CA PRO A 294 -15.08 -28.62 -4.06
C PRO A 294 -16.12 -29.62 -4.58
N SER A 295 -15.99 -30.04 -5.84
CA SER A 295 -16.95 -30.97 -6.44
C SER A 295 -16.63 -32.46 -6.19
N THR A 296 -15.40 -32.81 -5.80
CA THR A 296 -14.99 -34.21 -5.63
C THR A 296 -14.76 -34.55 -4.15
N PRO A 297 -15.05 -35.79 -3.71
CA PRO A 297 -14.83 -36.19 -2.31
C PRO A 297 -13.39 -36.03 -1.83
N SER A 298 -12.40 -36.32 -2.69
CA SER A 298 -10.99 -36.17 -2.33
C SER A 298 -10.63 -34.73 -2.05
N THR A 299 -11.08 -33.80 -2.91
CA THR A 299 -10.76 -32.38 -2.76
C THR A 299 -11.57 -31.76 -1.63
N GLU A 300 -12.83 -32.18 -1.44
CA GLU A 300 -13.67 -31.78 -0.30
C GLU A 300 -13.02 -32.19 1.04
N LEU A 301 -12.47 -33.40 1.12
CA LEU A 301 -11.81 -33.89 2.34
C LEU A 301 -10.40 -33.30 2.53
N SER A 302 -9.68 -32.97 1.46
CA SER A 302 -8.31 -32.45 1.59
C SER A 302 -8.21 -30.93 1.66
N ASN A 303 -9.06 -30.17 0.98
CA ASN A 303 -8.82 -28.75 0.76
C ASN A 303 -9.92 -27.88 1.38
N TRP A 304 -9.52 -26.80 2.03
CA TRP A 304 -10.38 -25.66 2.36
C TRP A 304 -9.90 -24.44 1.58
N GLU A 305 -10.55 -24.17 0.46
CA GLU A 305 -10.12 -23.14 -0.50
C GLU A 305 -10.74 -21.79 -0.18
N TRP A 306 -10.00 -20.89 0.47
CA TRP A 306 -10.45 -19.55 0.83
C TRP A 306 -10.29 -18.58 -0.34
N HIS A 307 -11.39 -18.05 -0.84
CA HIS A 307 -11.42 -16.98 -1.81
C HIS A 307 -11.54 -15.63 -1.11
N SER A 308 -10.55 -14.75 -1.35
CA SER A 308 -10.40 -13.51 -0.58
C SER A 308 -10.47 -12.27 -1.46
N VAL A 309 -11.22 -11.26 -1.00
CA VAL A 309 -11.31 -9.95 -1.66
C VAL A 309 -11.04 -8.86 -0.62
N SER A 310 -10.12 -7.95 -0.95
CA SER A 310 -9.85 -6.74 -0.14
C SER A 310 -10.65 -5.56 -0.69
N SER A 311 -11.32 -4.82 0.21
CA SER A 311 -12.06 -3.60 -0.10
C SER A 311 -11.42 -2.42 0.62
N LEU A 312 -10.96 -1.45 -0.16
CA LEU A 312 -10.38 -0.22 0.34
C LEU A 312 -11.38 0.92 0.22
N ARG A 313 -11.59 1.63 1.32
CA ARG A 313 -12.41 2.83 1.38
C ARG A 313 -11.62 3.94 2.04
N ASP A 314 -11.59 5.11 1.41
CA ASP A 314 -11.05 6.31 2.02
C ASP A 314 -11.78 7.55 1.46
N SER A 315 -12.74 8.04 2.24
CA SER A 315 -13.52 9.25 1.92
C SER A 315 -12.66 10.52 1.91
N TRP A 316 -11.46 10.46 2.50
CA TRP A 316 -10.49 11.55 2.52
C TRP A 316 -9.40 11.41 1.47
N ALA A 317 -9.45 10.40 0.60
CA ALA A 317 -8.44 10.19 -0.45
C ALA A 317 -8.31 11.40 -1.41
N TRP A 318 -9.32 12.28 -1.48
CA TRP A 318 -9.28 13.51 -2.27
C TRP A 318 -8.16 14.47 -1.87
N THR A 319 -7.67 14.40 -0.64
CA THR A 319 -6.55 15.24 -0.19
C THR A 319 -5.30 14.96 -1.05
N HIS A 320 -5.08 13.70 -1.42
CA HIS A 320 -3.98 13.28 -2.32
C HIS A 320 -4.18 13.72 -3.78
N SER A 321 -5.37 14.19 -4.18
CA SER A 321 -5.58 14.75 -5.53
C SER A 321 -4.75 16.01 -5.79
N ILE A 322 -4.16 16.59 -4.74
CA ILE A 322 -3.18 17.67 -4.85
C ILE A 322 -1.97 17.32 -5.73
N HIS A 323 -1.59 16.04 -5.81
CA HIS A 323 -0.56 15.58 -6.74
C HIS A 323 -0.94 15.80 -8.20
N GLY A 324 -2.24 15.75 -8.54
CA GLY A 324 -2.72 16.12 -9.87
C GLY A 324 -2.45 17.59 -10.20
N ILE A 325 -2.62 18.48 -9.22
CA ILE A 325 -2.28 19.91 -9.36
C ILE A 325 -0.77 20.08 -9.57
N PHE A 326 0.05 19.37 -8.78
CA PHE A 326 1.51 19.39 -8.94
C PHE A 326 1.92 18.91 -10.33
N ALA A 327 1.34 17.81 -10.82
CA ALA A 327 1.62 17.27 -12.15
C ALA A 327 1.32 18.29 -13.25
N VAL A 328 0.15 18.95 -13.21
CA VAL A 328 -0.24 19.96 -14.22
C VAL A 328 0.76 21.13 -14.25
N ILE A 329 1.16 21.63 -13.08
CA ILE A 329 2.14 22.72 -12.97
C ILE A 329 3.49 22.30 -13.56
N ILE A 330 3.98 21.11 -13.19
CA ILE A 330 5.28 20.62 -13.69
C ILE A 330 5.22 20.36 -15.20
N ILE A 331 4.14 19.79 -15.73
CA ILE A 331 3.96 19.58 -17.18
C ILE A 331 4.03 20.91 -17.92
N PHE A 332 3.40 21.97 -17.39
CA PHE A 332 3.48 23.29 -17.97
C PHE A 332 4.93 23.81 -17.98
N ASP A 333 5.64 23.74 -16.85
CA ASP A 333 7.03 24.18 -16.75
C ASP A 333 7.96 23.41 -17.70
N LEU A 334 7.79 22.08 -17.77
CA LEU A 334 8.54 21.22 -18.69
C LEU A 334 8.19 21.54 -20.15
N GLY A 335 6.94 21.89 -20.45
CA GLY A 335 6.52 22.36 -21.76
C GLY A 335 7.18 23.67 -22.16
N VAL A 336 7.28 24.63 -21.23
CA VAL A 336 8.02 25.89 -21.45
C VAL A 336 9.50 25.61 -21.69
N LEU A 337 10.13 24.76 -20.86
CA LEU A 337 11.53 24.37 -21.05
C LEU A 337 11.74 23.69 -22.40
N PHE A 338 10.90 22.74 -22.78
CA PHE A 338 10.96 22.05 -24.07
C PHE A 338 10.83 23.04 -25.23
N PHE A 339 9.93 24.02 -25.12
CA PHE A 339 9.78 25.07 -26.11
C PHE A 339 11.04 25.93 -26.27
N VAL A 340 11.69 26.33 -25.17
CA VAL A 340 12.97 27.06 -25.19
C VAL A 340 14.09 26.23 -25.81
N ILE A 341 14.19 24.94 -25.46
CA ILE A 341 15.16 24.01 -26.07
C ILE A 341 14.94 23.93 -27.58
N TYR A 342 13.70 23.73 -28.02
CA TYR A 342 13.33 23.68 -29.43
C TYR A 342 13.73 24.95 -30.18
N GLN A 343 13.43 26.14 -29.63
CA GLN A 343 13.81 27.41 -30.26
C GLN A 343 15.32 27.54 -30.42
N ARG A 344 16.10 27.16 -29.41
CA ARG A 344 17.55 27.27 -29.47
C ARG A 344 18.16 26.31 -30.48
N VAL A 345 17.65 25.07 -30.54
CA VAL A 345 18.05 24.10 -31.57
C VAL A 345 17.74 24.63 -32.97
N HIS A 346 16.57 25.26 -33.16
CA HIS A 346 16.22 25.89 -34.43
C HIS A 346 17.15 27.07 -34.79
N LYS A 347 17.70 27.78 -33.79
CA LYS A 347 18.74 28.82 -33.96
C LYS A 347 20.16 28.24 -34.07
N GLY A 348 20.32 26.92 -34.16
CA GLY A 348 21.62 26.23 -34.30
C GLY A 348 22.45 26.13 -33.01
N ARG A 349 21.84 26.35 -31.84
CA ARG A 349 22.51 26.29 -30.52
C ARG A 349 21.94 25.15 -29.68
N ILE A 350 22.77 24.19 -29.28
CA ILE A 350 22.34 23.08 -28.43
C ILE A 350 22.47 23.50 -26.96
N TRP A 351 21.36 23.46 -26.23
CA TRP A 351 21.31 23.73 -24.79
C TRP A 351 20.12 23.02 -24.17
N VAL A 352 20.31 22.45 -22.98
CA VAL A 352 19.25 21.81 -22.19
C VAL A 352 19.34 22.36 -20.78
N GLY A 353 18.30 23.08 -20.36
CA GLY A 353 18.20 23.64 -19.02
C GLY A 353 17.92 22.60 -17.93
N ASP A 354 18.04 23.04 -16.69
CA ASP A 354 17.71 22.23 -15.51
C ASP A 354 16.20 22.09 -15.30
N SER A 355 15.61 20.93 -15.62
CA SER A 355 14.17 20.70 -15.36
C SER A 355 13.80 20.83 -13.88
N PHE A 356 14.74 20.63 -12.97
CA PHE A 356 14.48 20.74 -11.53
C PHE A 356 14.61 22.17 -10.99
N ALA A 357 15.06 23.15 -11.79
CA ALA A 357 15.15 24.53 -11.32
C ALA A 357 13.77 25.09 -10.91
N THR A 358 12.74 24.88 -11.72
CA THR A 358 11.36 25.32 -11.41
C THR A 358 10.73 24.46 -10.31
N ILE A 359 10.94 23.14 -10.36
CA ILE A 359 10.44 22.18 -9.36
C ILE A 359 10.98 22.55 -7.97
N SER A 360 12.29 22.80 -7.85
CA SER A 360 12.96 23.07 -6.58
C SER A 360 12.47 24.33 -5.88
N ASN A 361 12.02 25.35 -6.62
CA ASN A 361 11.47 26.58 -6.03
C ASN A 361 10.18 26.31 -5.24
N ALA A 362 9.37 25.36 -5.70
CA ALA A 362 8.07 25.05 -5.10
C ALA A 362 8.12 23.90 -4.07
N LEU A 363 9.24 23.18 -3.93
CA LEU A 363 9.34 21.99 -3.07
C LEU A 363 8.95 22.25 -1.60
N LEU A 364 9.31 23.43 -1.06
CA LEU A 364 8.95 23.81 0.30
C LEU A 364 7.43 23.92 0.48
N TYR A 365 6.76 24.64 -0.41
CA TYR A 365 5.31 24.78 -0.42
C TYR A 365 4.61 23.43 -0.63
N ARG A 366 5.12 22.60 -1.56
CA ARG A 366 4.58 21.26 -1.81
C ARG A 366 4.66 20.37 -0.58
N GLY A 367 5.80 20.37 0.13
CA GLY A 367 5.94 19.60 1.37
C GLY A 367 4.98 20.03 2.48
N VAL A 368 4.75 21.34 2.65
CA VAL A 368 3.75 21.85 3.62
C VAL A 368 2.34 21.42 3.24
N LEU A 369 2.00 21.47 1.96
CA LEU A 369 0.69 21.06 1.47
C LEU A 369 0.46 19.55 1.63
N ILE A 370 1.46 18.71 1.35
CA ILE A 370 1.38 17.26 1.60
C ILE A 370 1.29 16.95 3.10
N PHE A 371 1.97 17.72 3.96
CA PHE A 371 1.81 17.60 5.41
C PHE A 371 0.37 17.88 5.84
N ALA A 372 -0.21 18.99 5.37
CA ALA A 372 -1.61 19.30 5.64
C ALA A 372 -2.56 18.22 5.08
N SER A 373 -2.29 17.69 3.88
CA SER A 373 -3.03 16.60 3.26
C SER A 373 -3.06 15.34 4.13
N ASN A 374 -1.90 14.93 4.65
CA ASN A 374 -1.77 13.76 5.53
C ASN A 374 -2.46 13.97 6.88
N GLN A 375 -2.40 15.18 7.43
CA GLN A 375 -3.14 15.53 8.65
C GLN A 375 -4.66 15.42 8.45
N LEU A 376 -5.18 15.92 7.32
CA LEU A 376 -6.61 15.84 6.99
C LEU A 376 -7.07 14.41 6.72
N ASN A 377 -6.21 13.59 6.11
CA ASN A 377 -6.45 12.16 5.90
C ASN A 377 -6.34 11.34 7.21
N GLY A 378 -6.00 11.98 8.34
CA GLY A 378 -5.78 11.30 9.60
C GLY A 378 -4.62 10.29 9.53
N TYR A 379 -3.66 10.51 8.64
CA TYR A 379 -2.53 9.60 8.36
C TYR A 379 -2.94 8.17 7.92
N TRP A 380 -4.15 7.99 7.39
CA TRP A 380 -4.67 6.67 7.01
C TRP A 380 -3.79 5.98 5.97
N THR A 381 -3.47 6.64 4.86
CA THR A 381 -2.64 6.08 3.78
C THR A 381 -1.26 5.63 4.29
N LEU A 382 -0.65 6.39 5.20
CA LEU A 382 0.62 6.03 5.83
C LEU A 382 0.47 4.86 6.82
N THR A 383 -0.67 4.77 7.50
CA THR A 383 -0.98 3.66 8.43
C THR A 383 -1.11 2.36 7.65
N GLU A 384 -1.85 2.34 6.54
CA GLU A 384 -1.98 1.15 5.68
C GLU A 384 -0.61 0.66 5.20
N PHE A 385 0.26 1.59 4.81
CA PHE A 385 1.62 1.28 4.43
C PHE A 385 2.45 0.70 5.59
N CYS A 386 2.37 1.28 6.78
CA CYS A 386 3.03 0.74 7.97
C CYS A 386 2.54 -0.67 8.31
N LEU A 387 1.22 -0.90 8.24
CA LEU A 387 0.62 -2.22 8.47
C LEU A 387 1.08 -3.22 7.40
N ALA A 388 1.15 -2.82 6.13
CA ALA A 388 1.64 -3.69 5.07
C ALA A 388 3.10 -4.12 5.31
N VAL A 389 4.00 -3.18 5.68
CA VAL A 389 5.39 -3.50 6.02
C VAL A 389 5.48 -4.37 7.28
N GLY A 390 4.73 -4.05 8.33
CA GLY A 390 4.76 -4.80 9.59
C GLY A 390 4.23 -6.23 9.45
N ASN A 391 3.17 -6.43 8.67
CA ASN A 391 2.66 -7.77 8.40
C ASN A 391 3.63 -8.59 7.54
N GLU A 392 4.29 -7.98 6.56
CA GLU A 392 5.32 -8.67 5.76
C GLU A 392 6.52 -9.11 6.62
N LEU A 393 6.94 -8.29 7.58
CA LEU A 393 8.04 -8.63 8.51
C LEU A 393 7.65 -9.59 9.64
N GLY A 394 6.40 -9.56 10.05
CA GLY A 394 5.84 -10.42 11.10
C GLY A 394 5.38 -11.78 10.60
N ASP A 395 5.68 -12.14 9.35
CA ASP A 395 5.17 -13.35 8.66
C ASP A 395 3.64 -13.47 8.78
N ARG A 396 2.96 -12.33 8.73
CA ARG A 396 1.50 -12.23 8.72
C ARG A 396 0.99 -12.06 7.29
N ARG A 397 -0.33 -12.09 7.15
CA ARG A 397 -1.00 -11.97 5.86
C ARG A 397 -0.71 -10.61 5.20
N SER A 398 -0.42 -10.62 3.91
CA SER A 398 -0.16 -9.40 3.15
C SER A 398 -1.41 -8.53 3.04
N ILE A 399 -1.31 -7.27 3.48
CA ILE A 399 -2.38 -6.29 3.36
C ILE A 399 -2.30 -5.61 2.00
N HIS A 400 -3.42 -5.59 1.28
CA HIS A 400 -3.51 -4.83 0.04
C HIS A 400 -3.66 -3.33 0.31
N TYR A 401 -2.76 -2.52 -0.25
CA TYR A 401 -2.86 -1.06 -0.24
C TYR A 401 -2.48 -0.44 -1.59
N ARG A 402 -2.61 0.88 -1.72
CA ARG A 402 -2.22 1.66 -2.92
C ARG A 402 -0.86 2.33 -2.73
N PRO A 403 0.25 1.69 -3.15
CA PRO A 403 1.59 2.25 -2.94
C PRO A 403 1.82 3.56 -3.67
N GLU A 404 1.08 3.86 -4.73
CA GLU A 404 1.23 5.10 -5.50
C GLU A 404 1.00 6.35 -4.65
N LEU A 405 0.04 6.28 -3.71
CA LEU A 405 -0.31 7.39 -2.82
C LEU A 405 0.84 7.70 -1.84
N VAL A 406 1.32 6.68 -1.14
CA VAL A 406 2.40 6.82 -0.17
C VAL A 406 3.73 7.15 -0.83
N HIS A 407 4.02 6.55 -2.00
CA HIS A 407 5.22 6.84 -2.77
C HIS A 407 5.31 8.32 -3.12
N ALA A 408 4.24 8.91 -3.68
CA ALA A 408 4.24 10.32 -4.07
C ALA A 408 4.36 11.28 -2.88
N ASP A 409 3.67 10.98 -1.77
CA ASP A 409 3.74 11.77 -0.54
C ASP A 409 5.15 11.74 0.06
N LEU A 410 5.71 10.54 0.26
CA LEU A 410 7.04 10.38 0.86
C LEU A 410 8.15 10.91 -0.04
N LEU A 411 8.03 10.77 -1.37
CA LEU A 411 8.98 11.37 -2.31
C LEU A 411 8.99 12.89 -2.18
N THR A 412 7.82 13.51 -2.09
CA THR A 412 7.70 14.96 -1.95
C THR A 412 8.34 15.43 -0.64
N PHE A 413 8.11 14.70 0.46
CA PHE A 413 8.80 14.96 1.73
C PHE A 413 10.31 14.75 1.65
N PHE A 414 10.76 13.69 0.98
CA PHE A 414 12.18 13.39 0.81
C PHE A 414 12.90 14.49 0.03
N LEU A 415 12.31 14.96 -1.07
CA LEU A 415 12.85 16.08 -1.85
C LEU A 415 12.82 17.40 -1.06
N ASN A 416 11.79 17.62 -0.24
CA ASN A 416 11.70 18.78 0.65
C ASN A 416 12.85 18.80 1.66
N ILE A 417 13.07 17.70 2.38
CA ILE A 417 14.18 17.57 3.34
C ILE A 417 15.54 17.67 2.64
N SER A 418 15.68 17.06 1.46
CA SER A 418 16.89 17.22 0.63
C SER A 418 17.16 18.69 0.30
N SER A 419 16.11 19.46 -0.05
CA SER A 419 16.23 20.89 -0.29
C SER A 419 16.69 21.63 0.97
N VAL A 420 16.10 21.35 2.14
CA VAL A 420 16.52 21.93 3.42
C VAL A 420 17.99 21.61 3.74
N LEU A 421 18.42 20.36 3.56
CA LEU A 421 19.82 19.95 3.74
C LEU A 421 20.75 20.71 2.79
N SER A 422 20.34 20.85 1.53
CA SER A 422 21.08 21.63 0.54
C SER A 422 21.29 23.09 0.99
N TYR A 423 20.27 23.74 1.55
CA TYR A 423 20.40 25.10 2.10
C TYR A 423 21.26 25.15 3.38
N LEU A 424 21.08 24.20 4.30
CA LEU A 424 21.87 24.10 5.54
C LEU A 424 23.36 23.94 5.24
N PHE A 425 23.69 23.03 4.31
CA PHE A 425 25.06 22.79 3.89
C PHE A 425 25.53 23.78 2.82
N ARG A 426 24.69 24.68 2.29
CA ARG A 426 25.06 25.60 1.21
C ARG A 426 25.70 24.87 0.02
N GLU A 427 25.10 23.75 -0.37
CA GLU A 427 25.57 22.90 -1.47
C GLU A 427 24.39 22.32 -2.22
N ARG A 428 24.41 22.44 -3.56
CA ARG A 428 23.38 21.88 -4.44
C ARG A 428 23.41 20.35 -4.41
N ILE A 429 22.25 19.73 -4.26
CA ILE A 429 22.08 18.28 -4.37
C ILE A 429 21.60 17.96 -5.77
N ASP A 430 22.27 17.01 -6.42
CA ASP A 430 21.88 16.59 -7.75
C ASP A 430 20.51 15.88 -7.74
N PRO A 431 19.57 16.25 -8.64
CA PRO A 431 18.25 15.65 -8.69
C PRO A 431 18.27 14.14 -8.93
N VAL A 432 19.17 13.65 -9.80
CA VAL A 432 19.28 12.21 -10.10
C VAL A 432 19.68 11.45 -8.86
N LEU A 433 20.64 11.99 -8.09
CA LEU A 433 21.10 11.38 -6.85
C LEU A 433 20.00 11.36 -5.77
N ALA A 434 19.28 12.48 -5.58
CA ALA A 434 18.19 12.56 -4.62
C ALA A 434 17.06 11.58 -4.96
N PHE A 435 16.66 11.52 -6.23
CA PHE A 435 15.63 10.60 -6.69
C PHE A 435 16.06 9.14 -6.53
N ALA A 436 17.27 8.80 -6.98
CA ALA A 436 17.78 7.44 -6.84
C ALA A 436 17.85 6.99 -5.38
N ALA A 437 18.27 7.88 -4.46
CA ALA A 437 18.31 7.59 -3.03
C ALA A 437 16.91 7.32 -2.45
N PHE A 438 15.88 8.02 -2.91
CA PHE A 438 14.50 7.77 -2.52
C PHE A 438 13.97 6.46 -3.13
N GLU A 439 14.12 6.25 -4.43
CA GLU A 439 13.59 5.06 -5.10
C GLU A 439 14.22 3.77 -4.54
N MET A 440 15.52 3.79 -4.25
CA MET A 440 16.18 2.69 -3.53
C MET A 440 15.59 2.48 -2.13
N SER A 441 15.32 3.57 -1.40
CA SER A 441 14.70 3.48 -0.08
C SER A 441 13.30 2.87 -0.14
N PHE A 442 12.47 3.31 -1.08
CA PHE A 442 11.11 2.83 -1.23
C PHE A 442 11.08 1.36 -1.68
N ALA A 443 11.98 0.98 -2.59
CA ALA A 443 12.11 -0.39 -3.07
C ALA A 443 12.54 -1.35 -1.96
N TYR A 444 13.55 -0.97 -1.15
CA TYR A 444 14.11 -1.79 -0.07
C TYR A 444 13.54 -1.42 1.32
N ARG A 445 12.31 -0.92 1.37
CA ARG A 445 11.70 -0.39 2.61
C ARG A 445 11.59 -1.45 3.72
N VAL A 446 11.35 -2.71 3.35
CA VAL A 446 11.19 -3.83 4.29
C VAL A 446 12.54 -4.18 4.90
N GLU A 447 13.56 -4.32 4.04
CA GLU A 447 14.94 -4.61 4.44
C GLU A 447 15.56 -3.47 5.25
N LEU A 448 15.19 -2.22 4.95
CA LEU A 448 15.64 -1.06 5.74
C LEU A 448 15.06 -1.08 7.16
N VAL A 449 13.79 -1.44 7.32
CA VAL A 449 13.19 -1.62 8.64
C VAL A 449 13.83 -2.81 9.36
N ASP A 450 13.97 -3.96 8.69
CA ASP A 450 14.55 -5.18 9.25
C ASP A 450 16.01 -5.00 9.69
N SER A 451 16.76 -4.11 9.02
CA SER A 451 18.15 -3.78 9.39
C SER A 451 18.31 -3.17 10.79
N SER A 452 17.22 -2.69 11.41
CA SER A 452 17.21 -2.10 12.74
C SER A 452 16.25 -2.85 13.66
N ALA A 453 16.79 -3.57 14.64
CA ALA A 453 15.98 -4.32 15.62
C ALA A 453 14.92 -3.45 16.32
N ILE A 454 15.26 -2.20 16.66
CA ILE A 454 14.34 -1.26 17.32
C ILE A 454 13.19 -0.85 16.39
N LEU A 455 13.49 -0.54 15.13
CA LEU A 455 12.45 -0.13 14.18
C LEU A 455 11.55 -1.31 13.80
N ARG A 456 12.16 -2.49 13.63
CA ARG A 456 11.45 -3.74 13.41
C ARG A 456 10.48 -4.05 14.54
N GLU A 457 10.94 -4.01 15.79
CA GLU A 457 10.11 -4.24 16.99
C GLU A 457 8.90 -3.29 16.98
N ILE A 458 9.11 -1.98 16.86
CA ILE A 458 8.00 -1.01 16.86
C ILE A 458 6.97 -1.26 15.75
N ILE A 459 7.43 -1.61 14.54
CA ILE A 459 6.55 -1.75 13.38
C ILE A 459 5.82 -3.10 13.39
N VAL A 460 6.51 -4.19 13.76
CA VAL A 460 5.93 -5.52 13.88
C VAL A 460 4.97 -5.58 15.06
N ASP A 461 5.33 -5.04 16.23
CA ASP A 461 4.47 -5.03 17.41
C ASP A 461 3.17 -4.25 17.15
N PHE A 462 3.24 -3.16 16.39
CA PHE A 462 2.04 -2.41 16.00
C PHE A 462 1.15 -3.25 15.07
N ALA A 463 1.71 -3.91 14.07
CA ALA A 463 0.95 -4.76 13.15
C ALA A 463 0.36 -5.99 13.85
N GLU A 464 1.11 -6.61 14.76
CA GLU A 464 0.63 -7.72 15.58
C GLU A 464 -0.46 -7.29 16.54
N SER A 465 -0.30 -6.14 17.22
CA SER A 465 -1.36 -5.58 18.05
C SER A 465 -2.60 -5.25 17.24
N ASP A 466 -2.47 -4.69 16.04
CA ASP A 466 -3.61 -4.41 15.16
C ASP A 466 -4.31 -5.70 14.72
N TYR A 467 -3.55 -6.73 14.35
CA TYR A 467 -4.09 -8.04 14.02
C TYR A 467 -4.97 -8.56 15.16
N TRP A 468 -4.46 -8.59 16.39
CA TRP A 468 -5.19 -9.13 17.54
C TRP A 468 -6.42 -8.34 17.98
N LEU A 469 -6.57 -7.08 17.56
CA LEU A 469 -7.77 -6.28 17.85
C LEU A 469 -9.03 -6.80 17.13
N GLY A 470 -8.87 -7.55 16.05
CA GLY A 470 -10.00 -8.17 15.34
C GLY A 470 -10.70 -9.27 16.16
N LEU A 471 -10.00 -9.83 17.14
CA LEU A 471 -10.55 -10.83 18.06
C LEU A 471 -11.42 -10.16 19.14
N ILE A 472 -12.72 -10.46 19.14
CA ILE A 472 -13.63 -9.85 20.11
C ILE A 472 -13.37 -10.39 21.52
N GLN A 473 -12.87 -9.50 22.38
CA GLN A 473 -12.71 -9.76 23.80
C GLN A 473 -14.05 -9.68 24.52
N VAL A 474 -14.42 -10.76 25.22
CA VAL A 474 -15.69 -10.85 25.95
C VAL A 474 -15.48 -11.06 27.43
N SER A 475 -16.53 -10.77 28.21
CA SER A 475 -16.50 -11.03 29.65
C SER A 475 -16.29 -12.53 29.94
N PRO A 476 -15.71 -12.90 31.11
CA PRO A 476 -15.52 -14.29 31.50
C PRO A 476 -16.81 -15.12 31.56
N PHE A 477 -17.98 -14.48 31.62
CA PHE A 477 -19.27 -15.16 31.52
C PHE A 477 -19.55 -15.62 30.08
N LEU A 478 -19.40 -14.72 29.11
CA LEU A 478 -19.61 -15.03 27.69
C LEU A 478 -18.56 -16.01 27.17
N ALA A 479 -17.31 -15.89 27.60
CA ALA A 479 -16.22 -16.81 27.24
C ALA A 479 -16.46 -18.26 27.72
N LYS A 480 -17.39 -18.49 28.67
CA LYS A 480 -17.76 -19.83 29.13
C LYS A 480 -18.88 -20.46 28.31
N LEU A 481 -19.58 -19.70 27.48
CA LEU A 481 -20.71 -20.21 26.68
C LEU A 481 -20.23 -21.09 25.53
N SER A 482 -19.08 -20.74 24.96
CA SER A 482 -18.47 -21.46 23.85
C SER A 482 -16.95 -21.37 23.92
N PRO A 483 -16.21 -22.43 23.57
CA PRO A 483 -14.78 -22.36 23.40
C PRO A 483 -14.37 -21.68 22.07
N MET A 484 -15.31 -21.49 21.13
CA MET A 484 -15.03 -20.78 19.87
C MET A 484 -14.96 -19.27 20.11
N LYS A 485 -14.05 -18.61 19.38
CA LYS A 485 -13.92 -17.15 19.39
C LYS A 485 -14.48 -16.55 18.11
N PHE A 486 -14.75 -15.24 18.14
CA PHE A 486 -15.25 -14.50 16.99
C PHE A 486 -14.25 -13.43 16.58
N TRP A 487 -13.94 -13.42 15.29
CA TRP A 487 -13.07 -12.45 14.65
C TRP A 487 -13.87 -11.60 13.68
N THR A 488 -13.66 -10.29 13.72
CA THR A 488 -14.36 -9.34 12.84
C THR A 488 -13.49 -8.11 12.58
N VAL A 489 -14.06 -7.15 11.86
CA VAL A 489 -13.45 -5.85 11.58
C VAL A 489 -13.41 -4.98 12.84
N HIS A 490 -12.31 -4.26 13.07
CA HIS A 490 -12.11 -3.46 14.26
C HIS A 490 -11.64 -2.03 13.96
N GLY A 491 -11.87 -1.13 14.92
CA GLY A 491 -11.39 0.25 14.85
C GLY A 491 -9.95 0.36 15.38
N ILE A 492 -9.10 1.13 14.70
CA ILE A 492 -7.74 1.42 15.19
C ILE A 492 -7.80 2.59 16.17
N GLU A 493 -7.79 2.29 17.47
CA GLU A 493 -7.77 3.30 18.55
C GLU A 493 -6.35 3.68 19.00
N ALA A 494 -5.36 2.85 18.67
CA ALA A 494 -3.97 3.05 19.09
C ALA A 494 -3.34 4.32 18.47
N ASP A 495 -2.38 4.94 19.17
CA ASP A 495 -1.64 6.08 18.60
C ASP A 495 -0.68 5.62 17.51
N ARG A 496 -0.98 6.02 16.28
CA ARG A 496 -0.27 5.63 15.05
C ARG A 496 0.99 6.48 14.80
N LYS A 497 1.20 7.57 15.55
CA LYS A 497 2.31 8.50 15.27
C LYS A 497 3.67 7.84 15.40
N VAL A 498 3.85 6.97 16.39
CA VAL A 498 5.14 6.33 16.64
C VAL A 498 5.51 5.41 15.48
N VAL A 499 4.59 4.54 15.03
CA VAL A 499 4.85 3.62 13.91
C VAL A 499 5.07 4.37 12.59
N VAL A 500 4.29 5.43 12.32
CA VAL A 500 4.46 6.27 11.13
C VAL A 500 5.83 6.95 11.14
N MET A 501 6.22 7.57 12.27
CA MET A 501 7.51 8.23 12.37
C MET A 501 8.69 7.25 12.26
N SER A 502 8.61 6.08 12.90
CA SER A 502 9.63 5.03 12.80
C SER A 502 9.81 4.54 11.37
N THR A 503 8.70 4.33 10.64
CA THR A 503 8.74 3.89 9.24
C THR A 503 9.33 4.97 8.34
N VAL A 504 8.94 6.24 8.52
CA VAL A 504 9.50 7.37 7.77
C VAL A 504 11.00 7.51 8.05
N VAL A 505 11.44 7.36 9.31
CA VAL A 505 12.87 7.40 9.67
C VAL A 505 13.66 6.28 9.00
N ALA A 506 13.13 5.05 8.99
CA ALA A 506 13.75 3.91 8.32
C ALA A 506 13.96 4.20 6.82
N MET A 507 12.91 4.69 6.16
CA MET A 507 12.97 5.04 4.74
C MET A 507 13.94 6.20 4.49
N PHE A 508 13.97 7.21 5.36
CA PHE A 508 14.79 8.39 5.13
C PHE A 508 16.26 8.15 5.51
N ALA A 509 16.63 6.94 5.98
CA ALA A 509 18.01 6.56 6.29
C ALA A 509 18.96 6.75 5.08
N THR A 510 18.47 6.62 3.84
CA THR A 510 19.30 6.85 2.64
C THR A 510 19.76 8.31 2.49
N MET A 511 19.14 9.26 3.20
CA MET A 511 19.62 10.65 3.31
C MET A 511 21.05 10.75 3.84
N LEU A 512 21.48 9.78 4.67
CA LEU A 512 22.85 9.74 5.17
C LEU A 512 23.86 9.69 4.02
N TRP A 513 23.54 8.99 2.94
CA TRP A 513 24.37 8.96 1.73
C TRP A 513 24.44 10.32 1.03
N LEU A 514 23.34 11.08 0.99
CA LEU A 514 23.34 12.45 0.47
C LEU A 514 24.23 13.36 1.30
N VAL A 515 24.18 13.26 2.62
CA VAL A 515 25.03 14.03 3.53
C VAL A 515 26.51 13.65 3.36
N VAL A 516 26.83 12.37 3.26
CA VAL A 516 28.20 11.89 2.98
C VAL A 516 28.70 12.42 1.64
N TYR A 517 27.86 12.37 0.60
CA TYR A 517 28.17 12.93 -0.72
C TYR A 517 28.48 14.44 -0.64
N ILE A 518 27.64 15.21 0.06
CA ILE A 518 27.85 16.67 0.27
C ILE A 518 29.17 16.93 0.99
N CYS A 519 29.45 16.20 2.07
CA CYS A 519 30.69 16.31 2.83
C CYS A 519 31.91 15.99 1.97
N PHE A 520 31.86 14.92 1.19
CA PHE A 520 32.92 14.53 0.27
C PHE A 520 33.18 15.62 -0.78
N ARG A 521 32.12 16.13 -1.42
CA ARG A 521 32.21 17.21 -2.43
C ARG A 521 32.84 18.47 -1.86
N LYS A 522 32.46 18.88 -0.64
CA LYS A 522 33.06 20.01 0.06
C LYS A 522 34.53 19.80 0.38
N CYS A 523 34.89 18.62 0.89
CA CYS A 523 36.28 18.28 1.17
C CYS A 523 37.13 18.31 -0.10
N PHE A 524 36.62 17.74 -1.20
CA PHE A 524 37.29 17.73 -2.49
C PHE A 524 37.54 19.15 -3.03
N ARG A 525 36.53 20.03 -3.01
CA ARG A 525 36.69 21.45 -3.41
C ARG A 525 37.74 22.17 -2.57
N ARG A 526 37.73 21.99 -1.24
CA ARG A 526 38.74 22.58 -0.35
C ARG A 526 40.16 22.11 -0.68
N VAL A 527 40.33 20.82 -1.02
CA VAL A 527 41.63 20.27 -1.41
C VAL A 527 42.08 20.83 -2.76
N GLN A 528 41.19 20.96 -3.75
CA GLN A 528 41.50 21.55 -5.04
C GLN A 528 41.92 23.02 -4.91
N ILE A 529 41.20 23.83 -4.13
CA ILE A 529 41.57 25.23 -3.86
C ILE A 529 42.93 25.33 -3.18
N LYS A 530 43.24 24.44 -2.21
CA LYS A 530 44.56 24.40 -1.55
C LYS A 530 45.67 23.97 -2.51
N ARG A 531 45.42 23.05 -3.44
CA ARG A 531 46.39 22.66 -4.49
C ARG A 531 46.62 23.79 -5.50
N GLY A 532 45.56 24.49 -5.93
CA GLY A 532 45.66 25.66 -6.80
C GLY A 532 46.39 26.84 -6.16
N ARG A 533 46.19 27.09 -4.86
CA ARG A 533 46.96 28.10 -4.11
C ARG A 533 48.45 27.79 -4.02
N ARG A 534 48.86 26.51 -3.99
CA ARG A 534 50.28 26.12 -4.00
C ARG A 534 50.93 26.24 -5.37
N SER A 535 50.19 26.07 -6.48
CA SER A 535 50.72 26.28 -7.84
C SER A 535 50.67 27.75 -8.29
N SER A 536 49.78 28.56 -7.71
CA SER A 536 49.56 29.97 -8.07
C SER A 536 50.55 30.94 -7.42
N MET A 537 51.44 30.49 -6.53
CA MET A 537 52.38 31.38 -5.82
C MET A 537 53.54 31.90 -6.70
N TYR A 538 53.59 31.52 -7.97
CA TYR A 538 54.64 31.92 -8.93
C TYR A 538 54.16 32.81 -10.09
N ASN A 539 52.87 33.12 -10.21
CA ASN A 539 52.37 34.04 -11.25
C ASN A 539 51.43 35.07 -10.63
N ALA A 540 51.96 36.29 -10.51
CA ALA A 540 51.31 37.60 -10.54
C ALA A 540 49.87 37.78 -9.96
N ASP A 541 49.82 38.71 -9.00
CA ASP A 541 48.77 39.72 -8.76
C ASP A 541 47.33 39.29 -8.42
N ARG A 542 47.04 39.36 -7.12
CA ARG A 542 46.01 40.16 -6.41
C ARG A 542 44.56 40.34 -6.94
N ASN A 543 44.18 39.88 -8.13
CA ASN A 543 42.85 40.14 -8.70
C ASN A 543 41.83 39.00 -8.55
N ILE A 544 42.23 37.83 -8.02
CA ILE A 544 41.36 36.63 -7.97
C ILE A 544 40.66 36.46 -6.61
N LEU A 545 41.01 37.26 -5.59
CA LEU A 545 40.52 37.06 -4.22
C LEU A 545 39.74 38.24 -3.62
N LEU A 546 39.45 39.29 -4.41
CA LEU A 546 38.68 40.48 -4.02
C LEU A 546 37.38 40.66 -4.83
N THR A 547 37.05 39.73 -5.73
CA THR A 547 36.02 39.88 -6.78
C THR A 547 34.85 38.87 -6.65
N GLU A 548 34.55 38.43 -5.42
CA GLU A 548 33.29 37.71 -5.11
C GLU A 548 32.14 38.67 -4.74
N ASP A 549 32.40 39.97 -4.59
CA ASP A 549 31.44 41.00 -4.12
C ASP A 549 30.86 41.90 -5.23
N GLU A 550 31.30 41.79 -6.49
CA GLU A 550 30.70 42.54 -7.60
C GLU A 550 29.50 41.78 -8.17
N LEU A 551 28.29 42.22 -7.78
CA LEU A 551 27.01 41.70 -8.29
C LEU A 551 26.84 42.06 -9.76
N THR A 552 26.36 41.09 -10.56
CA THR A 552 25.95 41.35 -11.96
C THR A 552 24.75 42.32 -12.02
N SER A 553 24.52 42.97 -13.16
CA SER A 553 23.34 43.83 -13.33
C SER A 553 22.04 43.02 -13.20
N PHE A 554 22.06 41.75 -13.62
CA PHE A 554 21.00 40.77 -13.35
C PHE A 554 20.74 40.58 -11.85
N GLU A 555 21.77 40.31 -11.03
CA GLU A 555 21.63 40.12 -9.58
C GLU A 555 21.13 41.38 -8.88
N THR A 556 21.60 42.55 -9.33
CA THR A 556 21.20 43.85 -8.77
C THR A 556 19.75 44.19 -9.12
N ALA A 557 19.29 43.88 -10.33
CA ALA A 557 17.92 44.15 -10.78
C ALA A 557 16.88 43.18 -10.20
N THR A 558 17.21 41.88 -10.18
CA THR A 558 16.29 40.82 -9.76
C THR A 558 16.37 40.48 -8.27
N GLY A 559 17.42 40.91 -7.58
CA GLY A 559 17.73 40.50 -6.20
C GLY A 559 18.13 39.02 -6.06
N SER A 560 18.27 38.28 -7.16
CA SER A 560 18.52 36.83 -7.15
C SER A 560 20.01 36.52 -7.08
N ALA A 561 20.53 36.26 -5.87
CA ALA A 561 21.95 35.91 -5.68
C ALA A 561 22.31 34.58 -6.35
N LEU A 562 23.01 34.62 -7.48
CA LEU A 562 23.30 33.46 -8.34
C LEU A 562 24.10 32.39 -7.59
N SER A 563 25.06 32.82 -6.78
CA SER A 563 25.92 31.96 -5.96
C SER A 563 25.23 31.31 -4.76
N LYS A 564 24.11 31.89 -4.28
CA LYS A 564 23.37 31.43 -3.09
C LYS A 564 22.15 30.58 -3.42
N ARG A 565 21.97 30.23 -4.69
CA ARG A 565 20.93 29.29 -5.10
C ARG A 565 21.32 27.85 -4.77
N TYR A 566 20.66 27.34 -3.75
CA TYR A 566 20.74 25.95 -3.28
C TYR A 566 19.39 25.27 -3.48
N GLY A 567 19.39 23.94 -3.52
CA GLY A 567 18.19 23.12 -3.66
C GLY A 567 18.54 21.78 -4.28
N VAL A 568 17.50 21.04 -4.65
CA VAL A 568 17.62 19.84 -5.49
C VAL A 568 17.69 20.31 -6.94
N ILE A 569 18.88 20.71 -7.38
CA ILE A 569 19.18 21.28 -8.70
C ILE A 569 20.57 20.81 -9.14
N SER A 570 20.79 20.62 -10.44
CA SER A 570 22.09 20.17 -10.91
C SER A 570 23.16 21.25 -10.74
N GLY A 571 24.42 20.83 -10.74
CA GLY A 571 25.55 21.76 -10.76
C GLY A 571 25.64 22.54 -12.07
N TYR A 572 25.94 23.84 -11.99
CA TYR A 572 26.24 24.70 -13.14
C TYR A 572 27.13 25.87 -12.71
N ASP A 573 27.83 26.48 -13.66
CA ASP A 573 28.67 27.66 -13.44
C ASP A 573 27.81 28.91 -13.33
N ASN A 574 28.03 29.73 -12.31
CA ASN A 574 27.18 30.90 -12.03
C ASN A 574 27.56 32.12 -12.89
N TYR A 575 28.86 32.31 -13.13
CA TYR A 575 29.42 33.51 -13.75
C TYR A 575 30.29 33.16 -14.95
N LEU A 576 30.22 33.99 -15.99
CA LEU A 576 31.11 33.99 -17.15
C LEU A 576 31.86 35.32 -17.17
N ILE A 577 33.19 35.26 -17.30
CA ILE A 577 34.03 36.47 -17.41
C ILE A 577 34.27 36.72 -18.89
N LYS A 578 33.77 37.86 -19.41
CA LYS A 578 34.02 38.32 -20.78
C LYS A 578 34.66 39.70 -20.73
N GLY A 579 35.96 39.77 -20.99
CA GLY A 579 36.73 41.01 -20.82
C GLY A 579 36.87 41.34 -19.34
N ASP A 580 36.55 42.59 -18.96
CA ASP A 580 36.61 43.12 -17.58
C ASP A 580 35.23 43.13 -16.89
N GLN A 581 34.23 42.45 -17.47
CA GLN A 581 32.84 42.44 -16.97
C GLN A 581 32.35 41.03 -16.65
N HIS A 582 31.56 40.93 -15.58
CA HIS A 582 30.92 39.72 -15.09
C HIS A 582 29.54 39.54 -15.73
N TYR A 583 29.29 38.37 -16.33
CA TYR A 583 27.99 37.99 -16.86
C TYR A 583 27.42 36.80 -16.09
N ALA A 584 26.12 36.83 -15.82
CA ALA A 584 25.34 35.66 -15.42
C ALA A 584 25.32 34.65 -16.56
N SER A 585 25.66 33.39 -16.27
CA SER A 585 25.59 32.33 -17.27
C SER A 585 24.14 32.02 -17.65
N ILE A 586 23.93 31.43 -18.83
CA ILE A 586 22.61 31.00 -19.29
C ILE A 586 21.94 30.06 -18.27
N ASP A 587 22.70 29.11 -17.74
CA ASP A 587 22.22 28.16 -16.72
C ASP A 587 21.93 28.86 -15.39
N ALA A 588 22.61 29.96 -15.08
CA ALA A 588 22.37 30.74 -13.88
C ALA A 588 21.10 31.59 -14.00
N VAL A 589 20.83 32.18 -15.18
CA VAL A 589 19.59 32.94 -15.44
C VAL A 589 18.37 32.01 -15.40
N TYR A 590 18.40 30.93 -16.18
CA TYR A 590 17.32 29.95 -16.19
C TYR A 590 17.22 29.21 -14.85
N GLY A 591 18.37 28.83 -14.31
CA GLY A 591 18.50 28.23 -13.00
C GLY A 591 17.78 29.07 -11.98
N ASN A 592 18.00 30.39 -11.92
CA ASN A 592 17.33 31.28 -10.98
C ASN A 592 15.84 31.55 -11.26
N GLY A 593 15.27 30.91 -12.28
CA GLY A 593 13.85 30.95 -12.58
C GLY A 593 13.44 32.09 -13.52
N TYR A 594 14.32 32.51 -14.43
CA TYR A 594 14.01 33.57 -15.40
C TYR A 594 14.18 33.13 -16.86
N LEU A 595 13.37 33.71 -17.74
CA LEU A 595 13.38 33.53 -19.19
C LEU A 595 13.37 34.89 -19.90
N LEU A 596 13.88 34.93 -21.12
CA LEU A 596 13.79 36.10 -21.98
C LEU A 596 12.64 35.94 -22.97
N ALA A 597 11.73 36.91 -23.02
CA ALA A 597 10.75 37.06 -24.08
C ALA A 597 11.31 38.01 -25.15
N ASN A 598 11.65 37.46 -26.32
CA ASN A 598 12.13 38.18 -27.50
C ASN A 598 13.30 39.13 -27.26
N ASN A 599 14.19 38.79 -26.31
CA ASN A 599 15.31 39.62 -25.86
C ASN A 599 14.91 41.04 -25.40
N LYS A 600 13.63 41.28 -25.08
CA LYS A 600 13.12 42.56 -24.61
C LYS A 600 12.79 42.53 -23.12
N PHE A 601 12.16 41.45 -22.69
CA PHE A 601 11.66 41.31 -21.32
C PHE A 601 12.28 40.08 -20.67
N LEU A 602 12.70 40.24 -19.42
CA LEU A 602 13.08 39.18 -18.50
C LEU A 602 11.85 38.85 -17.64
N VAL A 603 11.37 37.62 -17.76
CA VAL A 603 10.13 37.13 -17.18
C VAL A 603 10.43 36.00 -16.20
N ALA A 604 9.82 36.02 -15.02
CA ALA A 604 9.93 34.92 -14.07
C ALA A 604 9.17 33.68 -14.59
N THR A 605 9.80 32.52 -14.50
CA THR A 605 9.22 31.22 -14.90
C THR A 605 7.94 30.89 -14.15
N GLU A 606 7.87 31.21 -12.86
CA GLU A 606 6.67 31.00 -12.01
C GLU A 606 5.47 31.84 -12.47
N ASP A 607 5.72 32.98 -13.11
CA ASP A 607 4.66 33.85 -13.62
C ASP A 607 4.18 33.46 -15.03
N MET A 608 4.87 32.53 -15.72
CA MET A 608 4.57 32.20 -17.12
C MET A 608 3.15 31.65 -17.33
N LEU A 609 2.67 30.79 -16.42
CA LEU A 609 1.31 30.26 -16.49
C LEU A 609 0.29 31.38 -16.28
N SER A 610 0.48 32.17 -15.24
CA SER A 610 -0.37 33.31 -14.91
C SER A 610 -0.41 34.33 -16.05
N LEU A 611 0.73 34.63 -16.66
CA LEU A 611 0.88 35.52 -17.80
C LEU A 611 0.11 35.00 -19.01
N LEU A 612 0.23 33.71 -19.32
CA LEU A 612 -0.49 33.07 -20.43
C LEU A 612 -2.00 33.11 -20.21
N VAL A 613 -2.47 32.82 -18.99
CA VAL A 613 -3.90 32.91 -18.64
C VAL A 613 -4.40 34.36 -18.71
N MET A 614 -3.64 35.33 -18.20
CA MET A 614 -3.97 36.77 -18.32
C MET A 614 -4.05 37.20 -19.78
N LYS A 615 -3.17 36.67 -20.64
CA LYS A 615 -3.15 36.99 -22.07
C LYS A 615 -4.36 36.42 -22.81
N ILE A 616 -4.74 35.18 -22.52
CA ILE A 616 -5.89 34.49 -23.14
C ILE A 616 -7.21 35.12 -22.69
N THR A 617 -7.38 35.30 -21.38
CA THR A 617 -8.63 35.82 -20.79
C THR A 617 -8.79 37.33 -20.96
N ARG A 618 -7.69 38.05 -21.21
CA ARG A 618 -7.60 39.52 -21.17
C ARG A 618 -7.98 40.13 -19.82
N VAL A 619 -7.97 39.34 -18.76
CA VAL A 619 -8.29 39.78 -17.40
C VAL A 619 -7.01 39.78 -16.56
N ARG A 620 -6.77 40.87 -15.84
CA ARG A 620 -5.69 40.96 -14.85
C ARG A 620 -6.19 40.46 -13.51
N PHE A 621 -5.92 39.20 -13.20
CA PHE A 621 -6.28 38.59 -11.92
C PHE A 621 -5.11 38.55 -10.91
N THR A 622 -3.87 38.79 -11.36
CA THR A 622 -2.68 38.90 -10.50
C THR A 622 -1.72 39.99 -11.01
N ASN A 623 -0.78 40.39 -10.16
CA ASN A 623 0.25 41.39 -10.49
C ASN A 623 1.54 40.67 -10.88
N ILE A 624 1.89 40.74 -12.16
CA ILE A 624 3.12 40.16 -12.70
C ILE A 624 4.09 41.30 -13.00
N TYR A 625 5.36 41.14 -12.64
CA TYR A 625 6.40 42.13 -12.90
C TYR A 625 7.48 41.54 -13.82
N VAL A 626 7.95 42.34 -14.78
CA VAL A 626 8.99 41.95 -15.74
C VAL A 626 10.08 43.01 -15.81
N TYR A 627 11.30 42.61 -16.17
CA TYR A 627 12.41 43.57 -16.30
C TYR A 627 12.75 43.78 -17.77
N SER A 628 12.97 45.03 -18.17
CA SER A 628 13.39 45.35 -19.53
C SER A 628 14.89 45.12 -19.72
N ILE A 629 15.28 44.57 -20.87
CA ILE A 629 16.68 44.27 -21.22
C ILE A 629 17.28 45.46 -21.96
N LEU A 630 18.47 45.88 -21.55
CA LEU A 630 19.21 47.01 -22.09
C LEU A 630 20.19 46.58 -23.20
N GLU A 631 20.62 47.55 -24.02
CA GLU A 631 21.68 47.33 -25.00
C GLU A 631 22.97 46.86 -24.30
N GLY A 632 23.58 45.78 -24.82
CA GLY A 632 24.74 45.14 -24.19
C GLY A 632 24.41 44.02 -23.19
N GLY A 633 23.13 43.67 -23.01
CA GLY A 633 22.72 42.52 -22.19
C GLY A 633 22.52 42.81 -20.70
N GLY A 634 22.54 44.09 -20.29
CA GLY A 634 22.22 44.49 -18.92
C GLY A 634 20.72 44.44 -18.62
N VAL A 635 20.36 44.30 -17.35
CA VAL A 635 18.97 44.26 -16.89
C VAL A 635 18.59 45.57 -16.21
N LYS A 636 17.47 46.18 -16.61
CA LYS A 636 16.95 47.40 -15.99
C LYS A 636 16.53 47.10 -14.55
N GLN A 637 16.99 47.90 -13.59
CA GLN A 637 16.73 47.68 -12.15
C GLN A 637 15.28 47.90 -11.71
N THR A 638 14.48 48.59 -12.53
CA THR A 638 13.07 48.85 -12.24
C THR A 638 12.19 47.84 -12.96
N ALA A 639 11.42 47.08 -12.17
CA ALA A 639 10.45 46.13 -12.71
C ALA A 639 9.21 46.87 -13.24
N GLU A 640 8.68 46.39 -14.36
CA GLU A 640 7.52 46.93 -15.04
C GLU A 640 6.33 46.00 -14.83
N LEU A 641 5.19 46.58 -14.45
CA LEU A 641 3.96 45.85 -14.20
C LEU A 641 3.30 45.42 -15.52
N VAL A 642 3.01 44.13 -15.65
CA VAL A 642 2.44 43.53 -16.86
C VAL A 642 0.92 43.70 -16.90
N TYR A 643 0.44 44.21 -18.02
CA TYR A 643 -0.96 44.21 -18.43
C TYR A 643 -1.18 43.19 -19.56
N PRO A 644 -2.42 42.74 -19.82
CA PRO A 644 -2.70 41.82 -20.93
C PRO A 644 -2.20 42.29 -22.32
N SER A 645 -1.96 43.59 -22.49
CA SER A 645 -1.41 44.19 -23.71
C SER A 645 0.11 44.39 -23.69
N THR A 646 0.81 44.30 -22.55
CA THR A 646 2.23 44.67 -22.41
C THR A 646 3.15 43.77 -23.22
N ILE A 647 2.96 42.45 -23.17
CA ILE A 647 3.77 41.47 -23.90
C ILE A 647 2.96 40.92 -25.07
N SER A 648 3.49 40.99 -26.29
CA SER A 648 2.78 40.51 -27.48
C SER A 648 2.86 38.99 -27.64
N TRP A 649 1.98 38.39 -28.45
CA TRP A 649 2.09 36.97 -28.81
C TRP A 649 3.40 36.66 -29.53
N ALA A 650 3.92 37.61 -30.33
CA ALA A 650 5.22 37.47 -30.99
C ALA A 650 6.36 37.47 -29.97
N ASP A 651 6.22 38.17 -28.84
CA ASP A 651 7.25 38.16 -27.79
C ASP A 651 7.27 36.82 -27.04
N LEU A 652 6.10 36.25 -26.73
CA LEU A 652 5.97 34.91 -26.13
C LEU A 652 6.28 33.76 -27.10
N ALA A 653 6.09 33.98 -28.40
CA ALA A 653 6.50 33.02 -29.43
C ALA A 653 8.02 32.98 -29.63
N ASN A 654 8.79 33.84 -28.95
CA ASN A 654 10.26 33.90 -29.03
C ASN A 654 10.89 33.84 -27.62
N LEU A 655 10.56 32.78 -26.86
CA LEU A 655 11.16 32.53 -25.55
C LEU A 655 12.57 31.95 -25.69
N ASP A 656 13.53 32.55 -25.00
CA ASP A 656 14.94 32.16 -25.02
C ASP A 656 15.56 32.33 -23.63
N VAL A 657 16.81 31.92 -23.51
CA VAL A 657 17.69 32.19 -22.37
C VAL A 657 18.98 32.81 -22.91
N ALA A 658 19.61 33.73 -22.19
CA ALA A 658 20.80 34.43 -22.65
C ALA A 658 21.74 34.74 -21.48
N GLU A 659 22.99 35.02 -21.80
CA GLU A 659 23.93 35.57 -20.82
C GLU A 659 23.53 37.03 -20.55
N LEU A 660 23.53 37.43 -19.27
CA LEU A 660 23.11 38.77 -18.84
C LEU A 660 24.22 39.43 -18.02
N GLY A 661 24.52 40.69 -18.32
CA GLY A 661 25.55 41.48 -17.63
C GLY A 661 25.13 41.94 -16.24
#